data_AF-A0A660TE12-F1
#
_entry.id   AF-A0A660TE12-F1
#
_cell.length_a   1.000
_cell.length_b   1.000
_cell.length_c   1.000
_cell.angle_alpha   90.00
_cell.angle_beta   90.00
_cell.angle_gamma   90.00
#
_symmetry.space_group_name_H-M   'P 1'
#
loop_
_entity.id
_entity.type
_entity.pdbx_description
1 polymer ?
#
loop_
_entity_poly.entity_id
_entity_poly.type
_entity_poly.pdbx_seq_one_letter_code
_entity_poly.pdbx_strand_id
1 'polypeptide(L)'
;MKGNLELEYNSNKTSAHLIFTPDKEGEDWTEKRIKLLLETEGIKVGIIAESIKKAEEAIAKTETELKILIAESESPVPKSKGIYKWEKLEIPAELKTDAERVFKVAFDPEITRDIIKNVKVKKKVEKKSKLPFGKTKEEFITVIQKQTVKEPVEINPEVVMTGWADTGSLLAVLGKAEEGKPGQSVLGEDIQPEITEFYPGKGIIEKDNELIADFYGFFRRGENWAEIIPFKGKSWVVSLSKNRSSAFLKIFAGAEQEMTPSPDSVISSAVSLGIDPEKLIDKAIISRVIKETVSSGAFLENFPLTKDTDSSFSVSTSKDGTKGLLNIVKDSGNGKPLRLNDVGEAIKKSGFAGLNFNKIKEDLLTFYKSSNLEMIDYVLVEEKAPEAGEEVTFSIECEMMKTKELSDHKEQIKKDYEKRKPNGINSLEDYPVAKCKSIGLIEKNSIAVMFSPSKPGLPGKDIYGKVLPGLPGETPNLTILENLIRDKDTLISEIDGFLDIFEEEGNTTIRVRPLKSEIIELEISEDKMEAYLSIDKNSGNPITEAEIKEKIVKFGIIKGLKEGILQKAVEASNSGEIVKKLLVASGESPVEPGISRLNLKVKLTDDKAVSIRSDGSADFKNQDKITAVAKDDLIAVILSPKTEARDGWDVTGVTIKAKEAPPSKTEIGNGIKEVEEDNGDISLIAEVAGELIKDGDKLFINDFHMVKGDVDLKQGNIKFPGSVKIGGSVTQGFFVMSGGEVQIAGGVEGALVSASESIIIGQGVVGGGKAILRSKQDIEMAFAEQATLLAVGDIKAKNSCLRCKIKCNGKVNLISDKGNLIGGNTKSTGGLNVGNLGNDKGIKTEVSFGQNYLIQDRIELEEKEVEKIKTQIAKLDITMHQLEKDGATAKLKAARQQKLKFMKLMERRGLRLFTLRERFEEHFESNIIVRGTIYPGVILESHGRYHEVTSEKKNLIITFNQETGKIEDTPIKKEK
;
A
#
# COMPACT_ATOMS: atom_id res chain seq x y z
N MET A 1 -32.84 62.09 44.68
CA MET A 1 -33.45 61.67 43.40
C MET A 1 -34.56 60.68 43.72
N LYS A 2 -35.64 60.70 42.96
CA LYS A 2 -36.71 59.71 43.07
C LYS A 2 -36.34 58.45 42.28
N GLY A 3 -36.78 57.29 42.74
CA GLY A 3 -36.51 56.03 42.07
C GLY A 3 -37.07 54.81 42.78
N ASN A 4 -36.83 53.64 42.20
CA ASN A 4 -37.22 52.35 42.77
C ASN A 4 -36.04 51.75 43.53
N LEU A 5 -36.34 51.04 44.62
CA LEU A 5 -35.35 50.44 45.52
C LEU A 5 -35.68 48.98 45.75
N GLU A 6 -34.76 48.09 45.39
CA GLU A 6 -34.91 46.65 45.53
C GLU A 6 -33.75 46.06 46.35
N LEU A 7 -33.95 44.86 46.91
CA LEU A 7 -32.91 44.11 47.60
C LEU A 7 -32.51 42.89 46.78
N GLU A 8 -31.22 42.80 46.50
CA GLU A 8 -30.59 41.66 45.85
C GLU A 8 -29.73 40.90 46.85
N TYR A 9 -29.92 39.58 46.93
CA TYR A 9 -29.17 38.70 47.83
C TYR A 9 -28.17 37.88 47.03
N ASN A 10 -27.03 37.53 47.65
CA ASN A 10 -26.16 36.48 47.10
C ASN A 10 -26.84 35.10 47.24
N SER A 11 -26.29 34.07 46.57
CA SER A 11 -26.88 32.72 46.49
C SER A 11 -27.23 32.11 47.85
N ASN A 12 -26.43 32.40 48.88
CA ASN A 12 -26.60 31.87 50.24
C ASN A 12 -27.32 32.87 51.18
N LYS A 13 -27.76 34.02 50.68
CA LYS A 13 -28.36 35.13 51.45
C LYS A 13 -27.51 35.58 52.64
N THR A 14 -26.20 35.51 52.54
CA THR A 14 -25.24 36.02 53.55
C THR A 14 -24.86 37.48 53.30
N SER A 15 -25.24 38.05 52.17
CA SER A 15 -25.19 39.49 51.93
C SER A 15 -26.44 39.99 51.22
N ALA A 16 -26.85 41.21 51.56
CA ALA A 16 -27.92 41.95 50.91
C ALA A 16 -27.38 43.25 50.34
N HIS A 17 -27.67 43.47 49.06
CA HIS A 17 -27.34 44.68 48.33
C HIS A 17 -28.63 45.42 48.00
N LEU A 18 -28.61 46.72 48.24
CA LEU A 18 -29.65 47.63 47.84
C LEU A 18 -29.37 48.09 46.41
N ILE A 19 -30.33 47.90 45.52
CA ILE A 19 -30.31 48.33 44.12
C ILE A 19 -31.25 49.51 43.98
N PHE A 20 -30.70 50.68 43.66
CA PHE A 20 -31.48 51.87 43.39
C PHE A 20 -31.46 52.18 41.89
N THR A 21 -32.64 52.26 41.27
CA THR A 21 -32.81 52.64 39.87
C THR A 21 -33.54 53.99 39.80
N PRO A 22 -32.91 55.06 39.27
CA PRO A 22 -33.54 56.38 39.16
C PRO A 22 -34.82 56.34 38.33
N ASP A 23 -35.91 56.91 38.86
CA ASP A 23 -37.22 56.99 38.19
C ASP A 23 -37.93 58.28 38.61
N LYS A 24 -38.37 59.08 37.62
CA LYS A 24 -39.01 60.38 37.86
C LYS A 24 -40.36 60.24 38.56
N GLU A 25 -41.03 59.09 38.44
CA GLU A 25 -42.29 58.79 39.13
C GLU A 25 -42.09 58.04 40.46
N GLY A 26 -40.84 57.68 40.80
CA GLY A 26 -40.49 56.88 41.97
C GLY A 26 -40.54 57.63 43.31
N GLU A 27 -40.09 56.95 44.37
CA GLU A 27 -40.13 57.48 45.73
C GLU A 27 -38.81 58.15 46.13
N ASP A 28 -38.87 59.08 47.10
CA ASP A 28 -37.69 59.58 47.79
C ASP A 28 -37.29 58.63 48.93
N TRP A 29 -36.01 58.26 48.95
CA TRP A 29 -35.44 57.30 49.90
C TRP A 29 -34.54 58.00 50.92
N THR A 30 -34.98 58.02 52.18
CA THR A 30 -34.22 58.54 53.33
C THR A 30 -33.69 57.39 54.18
N GLU A 31 -32.70 57.61 55.06
CA GLU A 31 -32.20 56.60 56.01
C GLU A 31 -33.34 55.91 56.77
N LYS A 32 -34.39 56.67 57.12
CA LYS A 32 -35.58 56.16 57.83
C LYS A 32 -36.41 55.19 56.98
N ARG A 33 -36.57 55.48 55.69
CA ARG A 33 -37.34 54.65 54.74
C ARG A 33 -36.56 53.42 54.31
N ILE A 34 -35.25 53.54 54.14
CA ILE A 34 -34.35 52.41 53.88
C ILE A 34 -34.38 51.45 55.07
N LYS A 35 -34.28 51.96 56.31
CA LYS A 35 -34.42 51.12 57.53
C LYS A 35 -35.76 50.40 57.59
N LEU A 36 -36.87 51.10 57.29
CA LEU A 36 -38.19 50.47 57.25
C LEU A 36 -38.25 49.37 56.19
N LEU A 37 -37.68 49.58 55.00
CA LEU A 37 -37.60 48.57 53.94
C LEU A 37 -36.86 47.31 54.43
N LEU A 38 -35.69 47.46 55.04
CA LEU A 38 -34.91 46.35 55.59
C LEU A 38 -35.69 45.57 56.66
N GLU A 39 -36.47 46.25 57.49
CA GLU A 39 -37.35 45.62 58.48
C GLU A 39 -38.52 44.85 57.83
N THR A 40 -39.19 45.42 56.82
CA THR A 40 -40.27 44.73 56.07
C THR A 40 -39.76 43.49 55.32
N GLU A 41 -38.55 43.56 54.78
CA GLU A 41 -37.91 42.46 54.05
C GLU A 41 -37.25 41.44 54.99
N GLY A 42 -37.34 41.65 56.31
CA GLY A 42 -36.97 40.67 57.32
C GLY A 42 -35.46 40.53 57.55
N ILE A 43 -34.65 41.52 57.15
CA ILE A 43 -33.21 41.55 57.44
C ILE A 43 -33.00 41.84 58.92
N LYS A 44 -32.35 40.92 59.64
CA LYS A 44 -32.20 40.94 61.09
C LYS A 44 -30.74 40.91 61.56
N VAL A 45 -29.83 40.45 60.70
CA VAL A 45 -28.43 40.16 61.05
C VAL A 45 -27.53 40.91 60.07
N GLY A 46 -26.43 41.47 60.58
CA GLY A 46 -25.36 42.00 59.72
C GLY A 46 -25.60 43.38 59.10
N ILE A 47 -26.61 44.15 59.54
CA ILE A 47 -26.93 45.47 58.98
C ILE A 47 -25.77 46.45 59.19
N ILE A 48 -25.29 47.05 58.11
CA ILE A 48 -24.17 48.00 58.12
C ILE A 48 -24.73 49.42 58.22
N ALA A 49 -24.84 49.95 59.44
CA ALA A 49 -25.46 51.25 59.70
C ALA A 49 -24.81 52.42 58.92
N GLU A 50 -23.50 52.37 58.68
CA GLU A 50 -22.79 53.39 57.91
C GLU A 50 -23.13 53.33 56.42
N SER A 51 -23.39 52.14 55.87
CA SER A 51 -23.79 51.95 54.47
C SER A 51 -25.17 52.51 54.18
N ILE A 52 -26.09 52.49 55.16
CA ILE A 52 -27.43 53.09 55.00
C ILE A 52 -27.33 54.59 54.82
N LYS A 53 -26.46 55.25 55.60
CA LYS A 53 -26.22 56.70 55.47
C LYS A 53 -25.57 57.04 54.14
N LYS A 54 -24.56 56.26 53.75
CA LYS A 54 -23.91 56.40 52.43
C LYS A 54 -24.89 56.16 51.28
N ALA A 55 -25.84 55.24 51.44
CA ALA A 55 -26.88 54.98 50.44
C ALA A 55 -27.81 56.17 50.24
N GLU A 56 -28.30 56.81 51.31
CA GLU A 56 -29.12 58.03 51.19
C GLU A 56 -28.36 59.15 50.45
N GLU A 57 -27.11 59.40 50.83
CA GLU A 57 -26.27 60.43 50.19
C GLU A 57 -25.96 60.13 48.72
N ALA A 58 -25.73 58.85 48.39
CA ALA A 58 -25.43 58.41 47.03
C ALA A 58 -26.67 58.45 46.13
N ILE A 59 -27.82 57.98 46.63
CA ILE A 59 -29.13 58.04 45.95
C ILE A 59 -29.52 59.50 45.67
N ALA A 60 -29.20 60.43 46.58
CA ALA A 60 -29.50 61.84 46.37
C ALA A 60 -28.77 62.45 45.16
N LYS A 61 -27.63 61.88 44.74
CA LYS A 61 -26.69 62.47 43.76
C LYS A 61 -26.53 61.68 42.46
N THR A 62 -27.06 60.46 42.37
CA THR A 62 -26.84 59.58 41.21
C THR A 62 -27.87 59.81 40.10
N GLU A 63 -27.43 59.77 38.85
CA GLU A 63 -28.29 59.71 37.65
C GLU A 63 -28.33 58.32 37.02
N THR A 64 -27.55 57.38 37.56
CA THR A 64 -27.46 55.99 37.09
C THR A 64 -27.82 55.03 38.23
N GLU A 65 -28.04 53.76 37.88
CA GLU A 65 -28.27 52.70 38.84
C GLU A 65 -27.12 52.59 39.86
N LEU A 66 -27.47 52.34 41.13
CA LEU A 66 -26.53 52.12 42.22
C LEU A 66 -26.76 50.78 42.88
N LYS A 67 -25.68 50.06 43.17
CA LYS A 67 -25.66 48.84 43.97
C LYS A 67 -24.82 49.06 45.22
N ILE A 68 -25.42 48.91 46.41
CA ILE A 68 -24.77 49.23 47.69
C ILE A 68 -24.98 48.07 48.67
N LEU A 69 -23.91 47.52 49.22
CA LEU A 69 -23.97 46.50 50.26
C LEU A 69 -24.54 47.09 51.56
N ILE A 70 -25.64 46.53 52.05
CA ILE A 70 -26.42 47.08 53.18
C ILE A 70 -26.44 46.17 54.41
N ALA A 71 -26.27 44.86 54.21
CA ALA A 71 -26.12 43.89 55.28
C ALA A 71 -25.20 42.72 54.86
N GLU A 72 -24.39 42.23 55.80
CA GLU A 72 -23.48 41.10 55.60
C GLU A 72 -23.37 40.26 56.88
N SER A 73 -23.50 38.95 56.77
CA SER A 73 -23.49 37.98 57.87
C SER A 73 -22.42 36.90 57.69
N GLU A 74 -22.20 36.08 58.74
CA GLU A 74 -21.18 35.03 58.71
C GLU A 74 -21.54 33.93 57.70
N SER A 75 -20.70 33.77 56.67
CA SER A 75 -20.87 32.72 55.67
C SER A 75 -20.46 31.34 56.23
N PRO A 76 -21.14 30.25 55.85
CA PRO A 76 -20.79 28.91 56.30
C PRO A 76 -19.39 28.54 55.83
N VAL A 77 -18.62 27.86 56.69
CA VAL A 77 -17.32 27.27 56.34
C VAL A 77 -17.55 25.83 55.91
N PRO A 78 -17.33 25.47 54.63
CA PRO A 78 -17.60 24.13 54.11
C PRO A 78 -16.91 23.03 54.92
N LYS A 79 -17.55 21.87 55.01
CA LYS A 79 -16.94 20.68 55.60
C LYS A 79 -16.06 20.01 54.54
N SER A 80 -14.72 20.13 54.64
CA SER A 80 -13.79 19.56 53.66
C SER A 80 -13.32 18.15 54.08
N LYS A 81 -13.15 17.23 53.11
CA LYS A 81 -12.48 15.93 53.32
C LYS A 81 -10.95 16.08 53.52
N GLY A 82 -10.44 17.31 53.55
CA GLY A 82 -9.03 17.65 53.45
C GLY A 82 -8.80 18.57 52.23
N ILE A 83 -7.89 19.53 52.34
CA ILE A 83 -7.52 20.41 51.23
C ILE A 83 -6.24 19.88 50.59
N TYR A 84 -6.24 19.68 49.28
CA TYR A 84 -5.05 19.30 48.52
C TYR A 84 -4.00 20.42 48.58
N LYS A 85 -2.81 20.08 49.08
CA LYS A 85 -1.62 20.92 49.00
C LYS A 85 -0.89 20.61 47.71
N TRP A 86 -0.82 21.60 46.83
CA TRP A 86 -0.29 21.45 45.46
C TRP A 86 1.21 21.65 45.41
N GLU A 87 1.87 20.82 44.61
CA GLU A 87 3.29 20.97 44.26
C GLU A 87 3.52 22.14 43.30
N LYS A 88 4.74 22.66 43.28
CA LYS A 88 5.13 23.72 42.35
C LYS A 88 5.49 23.12 40.99
N LEU A 89 4.53 23.11 40.08
CA LEU A 89 4.67 22.54 38.73
C LEU A 89 5.04 23.63 37.72
N GLU A 90 6.34 23.90 37.54
CA GLU A 90 6.80 24.94 36.61
C GLU A 90 6.80 24.46 35.15
N ILE A 91 6.34 25.31 34.23
CA ILE A 91 6.42 25.03 32.79
C ILE A 91 7.85 25.31 32.30
N PRO A 92 8.55 24.32 31.69
CA PRO A 92 9.87 24.51 31.12
C PRO A 92 9.93 25.70 30.16
N ALA A 93 11.03 26.44 30.16
CA ALA A 93 11.17 27.68 29.36
C ALA A 93 10.90 27.45 27.86
N GLU A 94 11.35 26.32 27.34
CA GLU A 94 11.16 25.86 25.96
C GLU A 94 9.70 25.50 25.60
N LEU A 95 8.84 25.25 26.60
CA LEU A 95 7.44 24.86 26.41
C LEU A 95 6.45 26.00 26.68
N LYS A 96 6.92 27.20 27.03
CA LYS A 96 6.02 28.34 27.38
C LYS A 96 5.11 28.74 26.23
N THR A 97 5.64 28.84 25.01
CA THR A 97 4.85 29.23 23.83
C THR A 97 3.85 28.14 23.44
N ASP A 98 4.23 26.87 23.57
CA ASP A 98 3.32 25.74 23.37
C ASP A 98 2.22 25.71 24.44
N ALA A 99 2.55 26.01 25.70
CA ALA A 99 1.58 26.10 26.79
C ALA A 99 0.50 27.15 26.51
N GLU A 100 0.89 28.35 26.10
CA GLU A 100 -0.04 29.43 25.74
C GLU A 100 -1.00 28.99 24.62
N ARG A 101 -0.46 28.34 23.58
CA ARG A 101 -1.25 27.82 22.47
C ARG A 101 -2.19 26.71 22.91
N VAL A 102 -1.70 25.74 23.68
CA VAL A 102 -2.48 24.58 24.15
C VAL A 102 -3.60 25.05 25.06
N PHE A 103 -3.32 25.89 26.06
CA PHE A 103 -4.35 26.38 26.97
C PHE A 103 -5.40 27.24 26.27
N LYS A 104 -5.04 27.97 25.21
CA LYS A 104 -5.99 28.79 24.43
C LYS A 104 -7.00 27.97 23.62
N VAL A 105 -6.61 26.78 23.15
CA VAL A 105 -7.47 25.92 22.31
C VAL A 105 -8.02 24.70 23.06
N ALA A 106 -7.58 24.48 24.30
CA ALA A 106 -8.08 23.40 25.12
C ALA A 106 -9.57 23.61 25.43
N PHE A 107 -10.37 22.59 25.17
CA PHE A 107 -11.78 22.55 25.55
C PHE A 107 -11.96 22.66 27.07
N ASP A 108 -13.18 22.93 27.51
CA ASP A 108 -13.50 22.88 28.95
C ASP A 108 -13.24 21.47 29.51
N PRO A 109 -12.80 21.36 30.78
CA PRO A 109 -12.52 20.08 31.43
C PRO A 109 -13.76 19.17 31.51
N GLU A 110 -13.63 17.94 31.02
CA GLU A 110 -14.67 16.92 31.12
C GLU A 110 -14.44 16.05 32.37
N ILE A 111 -15.03 16.47 33.49
CA ILE A 111 -14.95 15.72 34.75
C ILE A 111 -16.10 14.73 34.87
N THR A 112 -15.77 13.51 35.29
CA THR A 112 -16.76 12.45 35.55
C THR A 112 -16.54 11.85 36.92
N ARG A 113 -17.63 11.44 37.58
CA ARG A 113 -17.59 10.64 38.81
C ARG A 113 -18.09 9.22 38.56
N ASP A 114 -17.46 8.26 39.22
CA ASP A 114 -17.83 6.85 39.14
C ASP A 114 -19.00 6.56 40.09
N ILE A 115 -20.16 6.18 39.54
CA ILE A 115 -21.32 5.75 40.32
C ILE A 115 -21.47 4.23 40.19
N ILE A 116 -21.34 3.52 41.30
CA ILE A 116 -21.60 2.08 41.35
C ILE A 116 -23.12 1.85 41.38
N LYS A 117 -23.68 1.40 40.26
CA LYS A 117 -25.09 1.02 40.14
C LYS A 117 -25.23 -0.50 40.23
N ASN A 118 -26.19 -0.96 41.02
CA ASN A 118 -26.56 -2.37 41.07
C ASN A 118 -27.48 -2.69 39.89
N VAL A 119 -26.94 -3.33 38.85
CA VAL A 119 -27.69 -3.65 37.63
C VAL A 119 -28.08 -5.13 37.65
N LYS A 120 -29.35 -5.41 37.37
CA LYS A 120 -29.88 -6.78 37.24
C LYS A 120 -29.49 -7.35 35.88
N VAL A 121 -28.47 -8.20 35.84
CA VAL A 121 -27.97 -8.84 34.61
C VAL A 121 -28.47 -10.28 34.55
N LYS A 122 -29.06 -10.68 33.42
CA LYS A 122 -29.45 -12.08 33.17
C LYS A 122 -28.21 -12.90 32.83
N LYS A 123 -27.75 -13.75 33.75
CA LYS A 123 -26.64 -14.67 33.56
C LYS A 123 -27.17 -16.04 33.14
N LYS A 124 -26.66 -16.57 32.04
CA LYS A 124 -26.95 -17.92 31.56
C LYS A 124 -26.19 -18.93 32.43
N VAL A 125 -26.89 -19.88 33.04
CA VAL A 125 -26.29 -20.90 33.91
C VAL A 125 -26.83 -22.27 33.51
N GLU A 126 -25.94 -23.25 33.45
CA GLU A 126 -26.30 -24.63 33.14
C GLU A 126 -26.67 -25.36 34.42
N LYS A 127 -27.93 -25.80 34.52
CA LYS A 127 -28.40 -26.61 35.63
C LYS A 127 -28.26 -28.08 35.27
N LYS A 128 -27.40 -28.81 35.99
CA LYS A 128 -27.27 -30.26 35.82
C LYS A 128 -28.61 -30.93 36.13
N SER A 129 -28.96 -31.92 35.32
CA SER A 129 -30.16 -32.71 35.52
C SER A 129 -30.09 -33.45 36.87
N LYS A 130 -31.22 -33.58 37.57
CA LYS A 130 -31.33 -34.43 38.77
C LYS A 130 -31.20 -35.94 38.44
N LEU A 131 -31.20 -36.30 37.16
CA LEU A 131 -30.99 -37.66 36.68
C LEU A 131 -29.54 -37.82 36.18
N PRO A 132 -28.85 -38.93 36.50
CA PRO A 132 -27.42 -39.12 36.23
C PRO A 132 -27.01 -39.12 34.75
N PHE A 133 -27.98 -39.13 33.81
CA PHE A 133 -27.75 -39.12 32.35
C PHE A 133 -28.50 -38.00 31.60
N GLY A 134 -29.10 -37.03 32.30
CA GLY A 134 -29.88 -35.97 31.66
C GLY A 134 -29.02 -34.80 31.16
N LYS A 135 -29.27 -34.33 29.94
CA LYS A 135 -28.60 -33.15 29.36
C LYS A 135 -28.80 -31.91 30.23
N THR A 136 -27.74 -31.12 30.38
CA THR A 136 -27.75 -29.83 31.08
C THR A 136 -28.74 -28.89 30.41
N LYS A 137 -29.64 -28.27 31.21
CA LYS A 137 -30.60 -27.29 30.71
C LYS A 137 -30.07 -25.89 31.01
N GLU A 138 -30.01 -25.05 29.99
CA GLU A 138 -29.59 -23.66 30.11
C GLU A 138 -30.75 -22.82 30.68
N GLU A 139 -30.52 -22.17 31.81
CA GLU A 139 -31.50 -21.32 32.50
C GLU A 139 -30.88 -19.93 32.72
N PHE A 140 -31.65 -18.87 32.44
CA PHE A 140 -31.18 -17.50 32.68
C PHE A 140 -31.62 -17.07 34.09
N ILE A 141 -30.66 -16.94 35.00
CA ILE A 141 -30.91 -16.36 36.33
C ILE A 141 -30.57 -14.87 36.31
N THR A 142 -31.34 -14.05 37.03
CA THR A 142 -31.03 -12.64 37.18
C THR A 142 -30.07 -12.46 38.34
N VAL A 143 -28.85 -12.02 38.08
CA VAL A 143 -27.83 -11.72 39.09
C VAL A 143 -27.67 -10.20 39.19
N ILE A 144 -27.60 -9.68 40.41
CA ILE A 144 -27.28 -8.27 40.64
C ILE A 144 -25.77 -8.11 40.49
N GLN A 145 -25.35 -7.38 39.45
CA GLN A 145 -23.94 -7.07 39.21
C GLN A 145 -23.72 -5.57 39.48
N LYS A 146 -22.70 -5.26 40.27
CA LYS A 146 -22.22 -3.88 40.44
C LYS A 146 -21.59 -3.44 39.12
N GLN A 147 -22.17 -2.41 38.50
CA GLN A 147 -21.64 -1.78 37.30
C GLN A 147 -21.29 -0.33 37.64
N THR A 148 -20.03 0.04 37.44
CA THR A 148 -19.58 1.42 37.54
C THR A 148 -20.04 2.18 36.30
N VAL A 149 -20.81 3.24 36.48
CA VAL A 149 -21.29 4.14 35.43
C VAL A 149 -20.68 5.51 35.68
N LYS A 150 -19.95 6.04 34.69
CA LYS A 150 -19.38 7.38 34.71
C LYS A 150 -20.47 8.42 34.44
N GLU A 151 -20.68 9.33 35.38
CA GLU A 151 -21.62 10.45 35.26
C GLU A 151 -20.83 11.76 35.16
N PRO A 152 -21.12 12.64 34.18
CA PRO A 152 -20.47 13.95 34.09
C PRO A 152 -20.82 14.82 35.31
N VAL A 153 -19.83 15.55 35.81
CA VAL A 153 -19.97 16.50 36.92
C VAL A 153 -19.90 17.91 36.35
N GLU A 154 -20.88 18.74 36.66
CA GLU A 154 -20.87 20.16 36.30
C GLU A 154 -19.90 20.90 37.23
N ILE A 155 -18.92 21.59 36.64
CA ILE A 155 -17.85 22.30 37.35
C ILE A 155 -17.65 23.69 36.74
N ASN A 156 -17.07 24.62 37.50
CA ASN A 156 -16.57 25.88 36.96
C ASN A 156 -15.28 25.60 36.17
N PRO A 157 -15.21 25.84 34.85
CA PRO A 157 -14.04 25.54 34.03
C PRO A 157 -12.87 26.53 34.23
N GLU A 158 -13.03 27.56 35.06
CA GLU A 158 -11.99 28.56 35.31
C GLU A 158 -10.70 27.93 35.87
N VAL A 159 -9.57 28.29 35.26
CA VAL A 159 -8.26 27.74 35.60
C VAL A 159 -7.56 28.63 36.61
N VAL A 160 -7.25 28.07 37.78
CA VAL A 160 -6.60 28.75 38.92
C VAL A 160 -5.08 28.53 38.92
N MET A 161 -4.60 27.43 38.34
CA MET A 161 -3.17 27.12 38.29
C MET A 161 -2.86 26.24 37.07
N THR A 162 -1.72 26.50 36.44
CA THR A 162 -1.17 25.73 35.33
C THR A 162 0.25 25.29 35.64
N GLY A 163 0.71 24.24 34.97
CA GLY A 163 2.05 23.70 35.16
C GLY A 163 2.45 22.66 34.14
N TRP A 164 3.62 22.05 34.35
CA TRP A 164 4.08 20.88 33.61
C TRP A 164 4.20 19.70 34.57
N ALA A 165 3.78 18.53 34.13
CA ALA A 165 3.93 17.29 34.89
C ALA A 165 4.48 16.18 33.99
N ASP A 166 5.50 15.48 34.48
CA ASP A 166 5.98 14.25 33.87
C ASP A 166 5.15 13.06 34.38
N THR A 167 5.21 11.94 33.64
CA THR A 167 4.51 10.72 34.05
C THR A 167 5.05 10.25 35.40
N GLY A 168 4.17 10.06 36.38
CA GLY A 168 4.52 9.66 37.73
C GLY A 168 4.88 10.80 38.69
N SER A 169 4.86 12.06 38.25
CA SER A 169 5.10 13.20 39.13
C SER A 169 3.98 13.38 40.16
N LEU A 170 4.35 13.72 41.40
CA LEU A 170 3.42 14.14 42.44
C LEU A 170 2.85 15.52 42.10
N LEU A 171 1.52 15.64 42.14
CA LEU A 171 0.79 16.87 41.83
C LEU A 171 0.27 17.56 43.10
N ALA A 172 -0.28 16.78 44.03
CA ALA A 172 -0.78 17.28 45.31
C ALA A 172 -0.91 16.19 46.36
N VAL A 173 -0.94 16.58 47.64
CA VAL A 173 -1.19 15.70 48.79
C VAL A 173 -2.40 16.20 49.57
N LEU A 174 -3.33 15.31 49.90
CA LEU A 174 -4.54 15.65 50.67
C LEU A 174 -4.18 15.96 52.13
N GLY A 175 -4.53 17.18 52.57
CA GLY A 175 -4.37 17.62 53.96
C GLY A 175 -5.38 16.97 54.92
N LYS A 176 -5.28 17.30 56.22
CA LYS A 176 -6.25 16.84 57.23
C LYS A 176 -7.63 17.45 56.99
N ALA A 177 -8.68 16.67 57.19
CA ALA A 177 -10.06 17.15 57.13
C ALA A 177 -10.34 18.22 58.20
N GLU A 178 -11.10 19.25 57.82
CA GLU A 178 -11.54 20.32 58.72
C GLU A 178 -13.04 20.19 58.97
N GLU A 179 -13.46 20.33 60.23
CA GLU A 179 -14.89 20.37 60.57
C GLU A 179 -15.49 21.69 60.09
N GLY A 180 -16.49 21.60 59.21
CA GLY A 180 -17.22 22.78 58.72
C GLY A 180 -17.94 23.51 59.85
N LYS A 181 -18.01 24.84 59.77
CA LYS A 181 -18.76 25.69 60.71
C LYS A 181 -20.04 26.19 60.03
N PRO A 182 -21.22 26.07 60.66
CA PRO A 182 -22.45 26.65 60.11
C PRO A 182 -22.33 28.17 60.02
N GLY A 183 -22.93 28.74 58.98
CA GLY A 183 -23.10 30.18 58.80
C GLY A 183 -24.50 30.61 59.17
N GLN A 184 -24.80 31.90 59.00
CA GLN A 184 -26.13 32.46 59.25
C GLN A 184 -26.47 33.46 58.15
N SER A 185 -27.68 33.42 57.61
CA SER A 185 -28.15 34.38 56.60
C SER A 185 -28.45 35.76 57.21
N VAL A 186 -28.49 36.82 56.40
CA VAL A 186 -28.88 38.16 56.86
C VAL A 186 -30.33 38.22 57.36
N LEU A 187 -31.14 37.21 57.04
CA LEU A 187 -32.52 37.02 57.50
C LEU A 187 -32.60 36.25 58.85
N GLY A 188 -31.47 35.73 59.34
CA GLY A 188 -31.37 35.00 60.62
C GLY A 188 -31.60 33.49 60.53
N GLU A 189 -31.47 32.89 59.34
CA GLU A 189 -31.59 31.44 59.12
C GLU A 189 -30.21 30.76 59.19
N ASP A 190 -30.11 29.61 59.86
CA ASP A 190 -28.86 28.84 59.93
C ASP A 190 -28.54 28.19 58.57
N ILE A 191 -27.31 28.37 58.09
CA ILE A 191 -26.82 27.82 56.83
C ILE A 191 -25.86 26.67 57.14
N GLN A 192 -26.24 25.45 56.73
CA GLN A 192 -25.41 24.27 56.92
C GLN A 192 -24.19 24.30 55.99
N PRO A 193 -23.01 23.86 56.44
CA PRO A 193 -21.81 23.85 55.62
C PRO A 193 -21.87 22.77 54.53
N GLU A 194 -21.70 23.17 53.27
CA GLU A 194 -21.64 22.26 52.12
C GLU A 194 -20.36 21.40 52.15
N ILE A 195 -20.41 20.21 51.52
CA ILE A 195 -19.23 19.35 51.35
C ILE A 195 -18.65 19.63 49.95
N THR A 196 -17.47 20.23 49.89
CA THR A 196 -16.77 20.46 48.62
C THR A 196 -15.99 19.19 48.24
N GLU A 197 -16.44 18.49 47.20
CA GLU A 197 -15.76 17.31 46.65
C GLU A 197 -14.80 17.72 45.54
N PHE A 198 -13.56 17.20 45.57
CA PHE A 198 -12.53 17.45 44.56
C PHE A 198 -12.53 16.31 43.54
N TYR A 199 -12.39 16.63 42.25
CA TYR A 199 -12.48 15.65 41.19
C TYR A 199 -11.18 15.57 40.36
N PRO A 200 -10.39 14.47 40.48
CA PRO A 200 -9.28 14.23 39.58
C PRO A 200 -9.80 13.90 38.18
N GLY A 201 -9.45 14.74 37.22
CA GLY A 201 -9.80 14.62 35.82
C GLY A 201 -8.83 13.76 35.04
N LYS A 202 -8.83 13.94 33.73
CA LYS A 202 -8.04 13.12 32.80
C LYS A 202 -6.54 13.21 33.14
N GLY A 203 -5.87 12.07 33.21
CA GLY A 203 -4.41 12.03 33.40
C GLY A 203 -3.92 12.18 34.83
N ILE A 204 -4.82 12.15 35.81
CA ILE A 204 -4.47 12.17 37.22
C ILE A 204 -4.96 10.89 37.88
N ILE A 205 -4.08 10.22 38.62
CA ILE A 205 -4.40 9.09 39.48
C ILE A 205 -4.40 9.57 40.92
N GLU A 206 -5.48 9.32 41.63
CA GLU A 206 -5.53 9.47 43.09
C GLU A 206 -5.12 8.13 43.75
N LYS A 207 -4.06 8.15 44.56
CA LYS A 207 -3.55 6.97 45.27
C LYS A 207 -2.98 7.39 46.62
N ASP A 208 -3.38 6.69 47.69
CA ASP A 208 -2.83 6.90 49.04
C ASP A 208 -2.85 8.36 49.52
N ASN A 209 -3.94 9.10 49.25
CA ASN A 209 -4.10 10.54 49.52
C ASN A 209 -3.19 11.48 48.69
N GLU A 210 -2.59 10.98 47.61
CA GLU A 210 -1.78 11.75 46.67
C GLU A 210 -2.43 11.79 45.29
N LEU A 211 -2.31 12.92 44.60
CA LEU A 211 -2.60 13.05 43.18
C LEU A 211 -1.30 12.90 42.41
N ILE A 212 -1.24 11.93 41.51
CA ILE A 212 -0.06 11.59 40.71
C ILE A 212 -0.42 11.69 39.23
N ALA A 213 0.50 12.19 38.41
CA ALA A 213 0.35 12.23 36.97
C ALA A 213 0.36 10.82 36.35
N ASP A 214 -0.69 10.46 35.62
CA ASP A 214 -0.81 9.18 34.87
C ASP A 214 -0.04 9.24 33.54
N PHE A 215 0.08 10.42 32.95
CA PHE A 215 0.88 10.66 31.75
C PHE A 215 1.41 12.10 31.74
N TYR A 216 2.47 12.33 30.96
CA TYR A 216 3.14 13.62 30.89
C TYR A 216 2.37 14.65 30.05
N GLY A 217 2.44 15.92 30.44
CA GLY A 217 1.86 17.02 29.69
C GLY A 217 1.64 18.32 30.47
N PHE A 218 0.81 19.19 29.91
CA PHE A 218 0.44 20.46 30.53
C PHE A 218 -0.64 20.22 31.60
N PHE A 219 -0.27 20.47 32.85
CA PHE A 219 -1.15 20.41 34.00
C PHE A 219 -1.99 21.69 34.08
N ARG A 220 -3.28 21.55 34.41
CA ARG A 220 -4.12 22.68 34.82
C ARG A 220 -5.12 22.24 35.88
N ARG A 221 -5.52 23.17 36.74
CA ARG A 221 -6.58 22.96 37.73
C ARG A 221 -7.49 24.17 37.87
N GLY A 222 -8.74 23.91 38.23
CA GLY A 222 -9.67 24.90 38.76
C GLY A 222 -9.76 24.83 40.28
N GLU A 223 -10.90 25.26 40.81
CA GLU A 223 -11.16 25.28 42.26
C GLU A 223 -11.35 23.88 42.85
N ASN A 224 -12.10 23.02 42.17
CA ASN A 224 -12.48 21.68 42.65
C ASN A 224 -12.19 20.55 41.64
N TRP A 225 -11.34 20.81 40.65
CA TRP A 225 -10.94 19.82 39.64
C TRP A 225 -9.49 20.07 39.18
N ALA A 226 -8.86 19.04 38.64
CA ALA A 226 -7.58 19.15 37.95
C ALA A 226 -7.46 18.12 36.83
N GLU A 227 -6.66 18.39 35.82
CA GLU A 227 -6.34 17.42 34.77
C GLU A 227 -4.94 17.65 34.19
N ILE A 228 -4.48 16.69 33.42
CA ILE A 228 -3.32 16.82 32.53
C ILE A 228 -3.81 16.77 31.09
N ILE A 229 -3.50 17.81 30.34
CA ILE A 229 -3.61 17.81 28.88
C ILE A 229 -2.37 17.08 28.36
N PRO A 230 -2.51 15.87 27.80
CA PRO A 230 -1.35 15.13 27.32
C PRO A 230 -0.63 15.93 26.25
N PHE A 231 0.67 16.14 26.43
CA PHE A 231 1.50 16.89 25.49
C PHE A 231 2.77 16.11 25.21
N LYS A 232 2.87 15.54 24.00
CA LYS A 232 4.10 14.89 23.54
C LYS A 232 4.99 15.93 22.86
N GLY A 233 6.12 16.26 23.47
CA GLY A 233 7.16 17.07 22.84
C GLY A 233 7.59 16.51 21.48
N LYS A 234 7.83 17.43 20.54
CA LYS A 234 8.11 17.19 19.13
C LYS A 234 9.57 16.74 18.98
N SER A 235 9.88 15.55 18.43
CA SER A 235 11.27 15.02 18.31
C SER A 235 11.44 13.96 17.21
N TRP A 236 12.69 13.59 16.86
CA TRP A 236 13.01 12.49 15.94
C TRP A 236 14.23 11.68 16.41
N VAL A 237 14.35 10.41 15.98
CA VAL A 237 15.48 9.52 16.31
C VAL A 237 15.71 8.47 15.22
N VAL A 238 16.96 8.03 15.03
CA VAL A 238 17.31 6.83 14.25
C VAL A 238 17.63 5.68 15.21
N SER A 239 17.03 4.52 14.95
CA SER A 239 17.23 3.30 15.74
C SER A 239 17.65 2.13 14.86
N LEU A 240 18.34 1.14 15.42
CA LEU A 240 18.75 -0.07 14.70
C LEU A 240 17.78 -1.23 14.96
N SER A 241 17.62 -2.06 13.94
CA SER A 241 17.09 -3.43 14.05
C SER A 241 17.86 -4.28 15.07
N LYS A 242 17.23 -5.34 15.59
CA LYS A 242 17.84 -6.27 16.57
C LYS A 242 19.10 -6.97 16.06
N ASN A 243 19.15 -7.28 14.76
CA ASN A 243 20.29 -7.87 14.04
C ASN A 243 21.25 -6.80 13.47
N ARG A 244 21.01 -5.51 13.78
CA ARG A 244 21.78 -4.33 13.39
C ARG A 244 22.01 -4.15 11.88
N SER A 245 21.21 -4.82 11.04
CA SER A 245 21.33 -4.76 9.58
C SER A 245 20.52 -3.62 8.95
N SER A 246 19.51 -3.14 9.66
CA SER A 246 18.62 -2.05 9.25
C SER A 246 18.63 -0.89 10.24
N ALA A 247 18.53 0.33 9.72
CA ALA A 247 18.23 1.53 10.49
C ALA A 247 16.82 2.02 10.20
N PHE A 248 16.16 2.57 11.21
CA PHE A 248 14.79 3.08 11.13
C PHE A 248 14.69 4.50 11.69
N LEU A 249 14.01 5.37 10.95
CA LEU A 249 13.64 6.71 11.37
C LEU A 249 12.31 6.70 12.11
N LYS A 250 12.28 7.41 13.23
CA LYS A 250 11.09 7.68 14.03
C LYS A 250 10.93 9.19 14.20
N ILE A 251 9.73 9.71 13.94
CA ILE A 251 9.36 11.14 14.10
C ILE A 251 8.10 11.22 14.95
N PHE A 252 8.19 11.93 16.08
CA PHE A 252 7.10 12.17 17.01
C PHE A 252 6.25 13.38 16.56
N ALA A 253 4.92 13.25 16.68
CA ALA A 253 3.96 14.20 16.13
C ALA A 253 4.27 15.64 16.53
N GLY A 254 4.44 16.49 15.51
CA GLY A 254 4.52 17.94 15.64
C GLY A 254 5.88 18.60 15.43
N ALA A 255 6.96 17.91 15.00
CA ALA A 255 8.25 18.56 14.69
C ALA A 255 8.07 19.93 14.02
N GLU A 256 8.42 21.02 14.72
CA GLU A 256 8.45 22.34 14.08
C GLU A 256 9.48 22.32 12.97
N GLN A 257 9.37 23.24 12.02
CA GLN A 257 10.31 23.37 10.91
C GLN A 257 11.79 23.47 11.38
N GLU A 258 12.02 23.93 12.61
CA GLU A 258 13.35 23.99 13.23
C GLU A 258 13.82 22.66 13.86
N MET A 259 12.91 21.78 14.27
CA MET A 259 13.21 20.45 14.85
C MET A 259 13.02 19.29 13.87
N THR A 260 12.61 19.57 12.64
CA THR A 260 12.60 18.59 11.57
C THR A 260 14.01 18.16 11.18
N PRO A 261 14.30 16.84 11.13
CA PRO A 261 15.58 16.39 10.62
C PRO A 261 15.77 16.84 9.18
N SER A 262 16.95 17.35 8.84
CA SER A 262 17.36 17.40 7.44
C SER A 262 17.67 15.96 6.96
N PRO A 263 17.47 15.63 5.67
CA PRO A 263 17.87 14.32 5.15
C PRO A 263 19.35 13.98 5.45
N ASP A 264 20.23 14.99 5.44
CA ASP A 264 21.65 14.83 5.80
C ASP A 264 21.85 14.47 7.27
N SER A 265 21.08 15.06 8.19
CA SER A 265 21.14 14.71 9.61
C SER A 265 20.67 13.28 9.89
N VAL A 266 19.65 12.80 9.17
CA VAL A 266 19.18 11.40 9.28
C VAL A 266 20.22 10.43 8.78
N ILE A 267 20.80 10.71 7.60
CA ILE A 267 21.87 9.90 7.03
C ILE A 267 23.07 9.87 7.98
N SER A 268 23.50 11.04 8.49
CA SER A 268 24.62 11.13 9.43
C SER A 268 24.37 10.35 10.71
N SER A 269 23.14 10.36 11.23
CA SER A 269 22.74 9.57 12.40
C SER A 269 22.70 8.06 12.11
N ALA A 270 22.35 7.63 10.90
CA ALA A 270 22.40 6.22 10.54
C ALA A 270 23.85 5.73 10.38
N VAL A 271 24.71 6.56 9.77
CA VAL A 271 26.14 6.26 9.58
C VAL A 271 26.87 6.22 10.92
N SER A 272 26.58 7.14 11.85
CA SER A 272 27.19 7.11 13.20
C SER A 272 26.80 5.87 14.01
N LEU A 273 25.67 5.24 13.68
CA LEU A 273 25.22 3.97 14.26
C LEU A 273 25.86 2.73 13.60
N GLY A 274 26.72 2.94 12.59
CA GLY A 274 27.49 1.89 11.92
C GLY A 274 26.86 1.32 10.64
N ILE A 275 25.91 2.03 10.04
CA ILE A 275 25.33 1.65 8.74
C ILE A 275 26.20 2.19 7.60
N ASP A 276 26.47 1.33 6.62
CA ASP A 276 27.14 1.69 5.38
C ASP A 276 26.29 2.70 4.57
N PRO A 277 26.83 3.89 4.23
CA PRO A 277 26.15 4.87 3.40
C PRO A 277 25.59 4.32 2.08
N GLU A 278 26.25 3.36 1.44
CA GLU A 278 25.79 2.80 0.15
C GLU A 278 24.51 1.97 0.28
N LYS A 279 24.26 1.46 1.49
CA LYS A 279 23.08 0.65 1.82
C LYS A 279 21.88 1.52 2.23
N LEU A 280 22.05 2.82 2.39
CA LEU A 280 20.95 3.74 2.69
C LEU A 280 20.08 3.99 1.45
N ILE A 281 18.80 4.26 1.68
CA ILE A 281 17.87 4.69 0.63
C ILE A 281 18.22 6.11 0.15
N ASP A 282 17.75 6.47 -1.04
CA ASP A 282 18.02 7.78 -1.62
C ASP A 282 17.58 8.94 -0.71
N LYS A 283 18.46 9.95 -0.63
CA LYS A 283 18.22 11.20 0.10
C LYS A 283 16.89 11.87 -0.30
N ALA A 284 16.49 11.74 -1.56
CA ALA A 284 15.21 12.27 -2.07
C ALA A 284 14.00 11.58 -1.41
N ILE A 285 14.07 10.26 -1.17
CA ILE A 285 13.02 9.49 -0.50
C ILE A 285 12.91 9.92 0.95
N ILE A 286 14.04 10.04 1.66
CA ILE A 286 14.10 10.54 3.04
C ILE A 286 13.50 11.95 3.12
N SER A 287 13.86 12.84 2.18
CA SER A 287 13.31 14.20 2.11
C SER A 287 11.79 14.21 1.92
N ARG A 288 11.26 13.37 1.03
CA ARG A 288 9.83 13.26 0.79
C ARG A 288 9.10 12.78 2.04
N VAL A 289 9.60 11.73 2.68
CA VAL A 289 8.96 11.12 3.86
C VAL A 289 8.95 12.08 5.05
N ILE A 290 10.04 12.82 5.27
CA ILE A 290 10.07 13.88 6.30
C ILE A 290 9.04 14.96 5.97
N LYS A 291 8.97 15.45 4.72
CA LYS A 291 7.98 16.47 4.31
C LYS A 291 6.53 15.98 4.46
N GLU A 292 6.24 14.75 4.08
CA GLU A 292 4.90 14.13 4.21
C GLU A 292 4.51 13.97 5.68
N THR A 293 5.43 13.48 6.51
CA THR A 293 5.20 13.29 7.96
C THR A 293 4.93 14.63 8.65
N VAL A 294 5.69 15.67 8.29
CA VAL A 294 5.60 17.00 8.90
C VAL A 294 4.33 17.73 8.46
N SER A 295 4.01 17.68 7.16
CA SER A 295 2.81 18.35 6.62
C SER A 295 1.50 17.71 7.09
N SER A 296 1.49 16.40 7.33
CA SER A 296 0.34 15.68 7.87
C SER A 296 0.21 15.76 9.39
N GLY A 297 1.26 16.19 10.10
CA GLY A 297 1.34 16.12 11.57
C GLY A 297 1.31 14.69 12.11
N ALA A 298 1.54 13.69 11.24
CA ALA A 298 1.45 12.28 11.59
C ALA A 298 2.68 11.81 12.38
N PHE A 299 2.48 10.75 13.16
CA PHE A 299 3.56 10.02 13.81
C PHE A 299 4.18 9.04 12.81
N LEU A 300 5.50 9.14 12.59
CA LEU A 300 6.25 8.18 11.78
C LEU A 300 6.99 7.23 12.70
N GLU A 301 6.66 5.95 12.62
CA GLU A 301 7.31 4.90 13.39
C GLU A 301 7.93 3.84 12.46
N ASN A 302 9.16 3.44 12.77
CA ASN A 302 9.90 2.37 12.09
C ASN A 302 10.05 2.56 10.57
N PHE A 303 10.25 3.79 10.08
CA PHE A 303 10.49 4.00 8.66
C PHE A 303 11.90 3.53 8.26
N PRO A 304 12.06 2.54 7.37
CA PRO A 304 13.37 1.99 7.03
C PRO A 304 14.23 3.01 6.27
N LEU A 305 15.47 3.17 6.71
CA LEU A 305 16.48 4.02 6.07
C LEU A 305 17.45 3.21 5.21
N THR A 306 17.45 1.89 5.34
CA THR A 306 18.27 0.96 4.54
C THR A 306 17.46 0.38 3.39
N LYS A 307 18.11 0.12 2.25
CA LYS A 307 17.51 -0.55 1.09
C LYS A 307 16.99 -1.93 1.47
N ASP A 308 15.90 -2.35 0.83
CA ASP A 308 15.28 -3.65 1.07
C ASP A 308 16.12 -4.77 0.45
N THR A 309 16.58 -5.72 1.26
CA THR A 309 17.31 -6.92 0.81
C THR A 309 16.80 -8.12 1.58
N ASP A 310 16.40 -9.19 0.87
CA ASP A 310 16.02 -10.45 1.51
C ASP A 310 17.27 -11.17 2.04
N SER A 311 17.14 -11.80 3.21
CA SER A 311 18.19 -12.69 3.70
C SER A 311 18.35 -13.91 2.79
N SER A 312 19.56 -14.43 2.71
CA SER A 312 19.85 -15.68 2.01
C SER A 312 20.95 -16.45 2.71
N PHE A 313 20.97 -17.77 2.50
CA PHE A 313 22.08 -18.60 2.95
C PHE A 313 22.26 -19.79 2.01
N SER A 314 23.49 -20.30 1.91
CA SER A 314 23.81 -21.53 1.20
C SER A 314 24.90 -22.30 1.92
N VAL A 315 24.79 -23.62 1.86
CA VAL A 315 25.84 -24.54 2.32
C VAL A 315 26.36 -25.25 1.08
N SER A 316 27.67 -25.18 0.87
CA SER A 316 28.33 -25.72 -0.33
C SER A 316 29.60 -26.48 0.04
N THR A 317 30.13 -27.20 -0.94
CA THR A 317 31.40 -27.93 -0.84
C THR A 317 32.43 -27.25 -1.76
N SER A 318 33.68 -27.14 -1.33
CA SER A 318 34.78 -26.65 -2.17
C SER A 318 35.00 -27.56 -3.39
N LYS A 319 35.64 -27.04 -4.44
CA LYS A 319 35.86 -27.77 -5.70
C LYS A 319 36.65 -29.08 -5.51
N ASP A 320 37.56 -29.11 -4.54
CA ASP A 320 38.39 -30.26 -4.19
C ASP A 320 37.73 -31.21 -3.16
N GLY A 321 36.52 -30.89 -2.68
CA GLY A 321 35.78 -31.72 -1.72
C GLY A 321 36.27 -31.65 -0.27
N THR A 322 37.29 -30.84 0.02
CA THR A 322 37.98 -30.83 1.32
C THR A 322 37.41 -29.82 2.32
N LYS A 323 36.56 -28.86 1.89
CA LYS A 323 35.95 -27.85 2.75
C LYS A 323 34.43 -27.79 2.61
N GLY A 324 33.74 -27.74 3.74
CA GLY A 324 32.34 -27.37 3.83
C GLY A 324 32.21 -25.89 4.11
N LEU A 325 31.50 -25.16 3.26
CA LEU A 325 31.41 -23.70 3.29
C LEU A 325 29.97 -23.26 3.59
N LEU A 326 29.84 -22.16 4.33
CA LEU A 326 28.60 -21.47 4.61
C LEU A 326 28.67 -20.04 4.13
N ASN A 327 27.68 -19.65 3.31
CA ASN A 327 27.45 -18.28 2.92
C ASN A 327 26.15 -17.80 3.54
N ILE A 328 26.16 -16.64 4.21
CA ILE A 328 24.97 -16.01 4.78
C ILE A 328 24.97 -14.53 4.42
N VAL A 329 23.80 -14.04 4.01
CA VAL A 329 23.47 -12.63 3.85
C VAL A 329 22.29 -12.31 4.75
N LYS A 330 22.42 -11.28 5.60
CA LYS A 330 21.33 -10.78 6.45
C LYS A 330 20.32 -9.98 5.63
N ASP A 331 19.10 -9.91 6.14
CA ASP A 331 18.06 -9.02 5.65
C ASP A 331 18.37 -7.55 5.94
N SER A 332 17.85 -6.64 5.13
CA SER A 332 17.84 -5.20 5.41
C SER A 332 16.52 -4.55 4.98
N GLY A 333 16.17 -3.42 5.61
CA GLY A 333 14.93 -2.69 5.33
C GLY A 333 13.69 -3.52 5.66
N ASN A 334 12.83 -3.75 4.68
CA ASN A 334 11.63 -4.59 4.75
C ASN A 334 11.85 -6.02 4.22
N GLY A 335 13.09 -6.45 3.99
CA GLY A 335 13.39 -7.78 3.48
C GLY A 335 13.00 -8.93 4.43
N LYS A 336 12.89 -10.14 3.89
CA LYS A 336 12.57 -11.35 4.67
C LYS A 336 13.68 -11.67 5.67
N PRO A 337 13.38 -11.77 6.98
CA PRO A 337 14.40 -11.88 8.02
C PRO A 337 15.11 -13.22 8.03
N LEU A 338 16.42 -13.20 8.33
CA LEU A 338 17.22 -14.42 8.46
C LEU A 338 16.77 -15.23 9.68
N ARG A 339 16.39 -16.49 9.45
CA ARG A 339 16.05 -17.43 10.52
C ARG A 339 17.23 -18.36 10.79
N LEU A 340 17.88 -18.18 11.94
CA LEU A 340 19.03 -19.01 12.34
C LEU A 340 18.70 -20.51 12.46
N ASN A 341 17.43 -20.85 12.74
CA ASN A 341 16.99 -22.24 12.77
C ASN A 341 17.09 -22.89 11.38
N ASP A 342 16.71 -22.17 10.32
CA ASP A 342 16.71 -22.67 8.95
C ASP A 342 18.17 -22.88 8.46
N VAL A 343 19.07 -21.97 8.83
CA VAL A 343 20.53 -22.12 8.62
C VAL A 343 21.05 -23.36 9.35
N GLY A 344 20.67 -23.55 10.61
CA GLY A 344 21.05 -24.73 11.39
C GLY A 344 20.55 -26.04 10.80
N GLU A 345 19.32 -26.06 10.27
CA GLU A 345 18.78 -27.22 9.56
C GLU A 345 19.54 -27.52 8.26
N ALA A 346 19.92 -26.50 7.50
CA ALA A 346 20.68 -26.68 6.27
C ALA A 346 22.09 -27.23 6.53
N ILE A 347 22.79 -26.73 7.56
CA ILE A 347 24.07 -27.27 8.01
C ILE A 347 23.92 -28.73 8.44
N LYS A 348 22.82 -29.08 9.14
CA LYS A 348 22.57 -30.45 9.56
C LYS A 348 22.25 -31.37 8.37
N LYS A 349 21.54 -30.88 7.36
CA LYS A 349 21.20 -31.61 6.13
C LYS A 349 22.39 -31.77 5.18
N SER A 350 23.47 -30.98 5.33
CA SER A 350 24.64 -31.08 4.45
C SER A 350 25.38 -32.40 4.58
N GLY A 351 25.26 -33.10 5.72
CA GLY A 351 25.89 -34.40 5.94
C GLY A 351 27.40 -34.36 6.09
N PHE A 352 28.00 -33.17 6.31
CA PHE A 352 29.44 -33.04 6.55
C PHE A 352 29.84 -33.77 7.84
N ALA A 353 30.89 -34.59 7.76
CA ALA A 353 31.49 -35.27 8.91
C ALA A 353 32.38 -34.29 9.69
N GLY A 354 32.46 -34.45 11.02
CA GLY A 354 33.40 -33.66 11.85
C GLY A 354 32.98 -32.22 12.20
N LEU A 355 31.71 -31.84 11.97
CA LEU A 355 31.18 -30.52 12.33
C LEU A 355 31.25 -30.24 13.83
N ASN A 356 31.78 -29.06 14.20
CA ASN A 356 31.73 -28.56 15.58
C ASN A 356 30.52 -27.63 15.79
N PHE A 357 29.37 -28.21 16.12
CA PHE A 357 28.12 -27.45 16.28
C PHE A 357 28.16 -26.36 17.35
N ASN A 358 28.95 -26.54 18.41
CA ASN A 358 29.06 -25.54 19.48
C ASN A 358 29.76 -24.27 18.98
N LYS A 359 30.91 -24.43 18.32
CA LYS A 359 31.66 -23.31 17.72
C LYS A 359 30.84 -22.62 16.63
N ILE A 360 30.21 -23.40 15.73
CA ILE A 360 29.38 -22.87 14.66
C ILE A 360 28.22 -22.03 15.22
N LYS A 361 27.55 -22.51 16.28
CA LYS A 361 26.46 -21.77 16.92
C LYS A 361 26.94 -20.45 17.53
N GLU A 362 28.09 -20.46 18.20
CA GLU A 362 28.69 -19.26 18.80
C GLU A 362 29.06 -18.23 17.72
N ASP A 363 29.71 -18.67 16.65
CA ASP A 363 30.11 -17.82 15.52
C ASP A 363 28.89 -17.23 14.79
N LEU A 364 27.85 -18.03 14.57
CA LEU A 364 26.59 -17.58 13.95
C LEU A 364 25.85 -16.55 14.81
N LEU A 365 25.80 -16.75 16.13
CA LEU A 365 25.16 -15.79 17.05
C LEU A 365 25.95 -14.48 17.13
N THR A 366 27.29 -14.58 17.12
CA THR A 366 28.19 -13.42 17.12
C THR A 366 28.01 -12.63 15.83
N PHE A 367 27.97 -13.31 14.68
CA PHE A 367 27.65 -12.70 13.39
C PHE A 367 26.26 -12.08 13.39
N TYR A 368 25.22 -12.80 13.83
CA TYR A 368 23.85 -12.29 13.81
C TYR A 368 23.68 -10.96 14.58
N LYS A 369 24.44 -10.78 15.66
CA LYS A 369 24.43 -9.57 16.49
C LYS A 369 25.37 -8.45 16.00
N SER A 370 26.29 -8.75 15.09
CA SER A 370 27.24 -7.77 14.56
C SER A 370 26.60 -6.88 13.49
N SER A 371 27.30 -5.83 13.07
CA SER A 371 26.92 -4.98 11.93
C SER A 371 27.27 -5.58 10.57
N ASN A 372 27.98 -6.72 10.53
CA ASN A 372 28.35 -7.36 9.26
C ASN A 372 27.09 -7.91 8.59
N LEU A 373 26.90 -7.57 7.31
CA LEU A 373 25.74 -8.03 6.54
C LEU A 373 25.97 -9.41 5.93
N GLU A 374 27.23 -9.77 5.68
CA GLU A 374 27.61 -10.96 4.95
C GLU A 374 28.66 -11.76 5.71
N MET A 375 28.52 -13.08 5.64
CA MET A 375 29.50 -14.07 6.08
C MET A 375 29.72 -14.99 4.88
N ILE A 376 30.79 -14.77 4.13
CA ILE A 376 31.10 -15.49 2.89
C ILE A 376 32.26 -16.45 3.14
N ASP A 377 32.18 -17.63 2.54
CA ASP A 377 33.16 -18.71 2.63
C ASP A 377 33.52 -19.10 4.07
N TYR A 378 32.56 -19.03 5.00
CA TYR A 378 32.78 -19.49 6.37
C TYR A 378 32.99 -20.99 6.39
N VAL A 379 34.16 -21.43 6.85
CA VAL A 379 34.55 -22.84 6.88
C VAL A 379 33.86 -23.54 8.04
N LEU A 380 32.88 -24.39 7.70
CA LEU A 380 32.17 -25.26 8.65
C LEU A 380 33.05 -26.46 9.08
N VAL A 381 33.82 -27.00 8.14
CA VAL A 381 34.76 -28.11 8.34
C VAL A 381 35.80 -28.12 7.21
N GLU A 382 37.01 -28.58 7.52
CA GLU A 382 38.12 -28.74 6.58
C GLU A 382 38.83 -30.09 6.85
N GLU A 383 39.11 -30.86 5.80
CA GLU A 383 39.77 -32.17 5.82
C GLU A 383 41.05 -32.17 4.97
N LYS A 384 41.88 -33.22 5.10
CA LYS A 384 43.23 -33.27 4.48
C LYS A 384 43.16 -33.52 2.97
N ALA A 385 43.66 -32.59 2.16
CA ALA A 385 43.80 -32.73 0.71
C ALA A 385 44.79 -33.85 0.30
N PRO A 386 44.62 -34.49 -0.87
CA PRO A 386 45.57 -35.46 -1.42
C PRO A 386 46.89 -34.81 -1.86
N GLU A 387 48.00 -35.53 -1.73
CA GLU A 387 49.36 -35.08 -2.09
C GLU A 387 49.73 -35.56 -3.51
N ALA A 388 50.61 -34.82 -4.21
CA ALA A 388 51.10 -35.17 -5.55
C ALA A 388 52.24 -36.21 -5.51
N GLY A 389 52.35 -37.02 -6.56
CA GLY A 389 53.34 -38.11 -6.71
C GLY A 389 54.69 -37.68 -7.30
N GLU A 390 55.58 -38.66 -7.55
CA GLU A 390 56.94 -38.42 -8.13
C GLU A 390 56.86 -37.91 -9.58
N GLU A 391 57.68 -36.91 -9.92
CA GLU A 391 57.73 -36.25 -11.23
C GLU A 391 58.03 -37.23 -12.37
N VAL A 392 57.25 -37.13 -13.46
CA VAL A 392 57.44 -37.94 -14.67
C VAL A 392 58.56 -37.32 -15.52
N THR A 393 59.44 -38.13 -16.08
CA THR A 393 60.54 -37.70 -16.97
C THR A 393 60.41 -38.35 -18.34
N PHE A 394 61.09 -37.84 -19.38
CA PHE A 394 61.05 -38.45 -20.72
C PHE A 394 62.44 -38.54 -21.37
N SER A 395 62.56 -39.44 -22.35
CA SER A 395 63.77 -39.70 -23.14
C SER A 395 63.43 -39.75 -24.63
N ILE A 396 64.36 -39.31 -25.50
CA ILE A 396 64.16 -39.27 -26.96
C ILE A 396 64.80 -40.51 -27.59
N GLU A 397 64.02 -41.26 -28.34
CA GLU A 397 64.35 -42.60 -28.86
C GLU A 397 64.63 -42.59 -30.37
N CYS A 398 65.39 -41.59 -30.84
CA CYS A 398 65.74 -41.41 -32.25
C CYS A 398 67.22 -41.06 -32.40
N GLU A 399 67.87 -41.58 -33.44
CA GLU A 399 69.25 -41.20 -33.76
C GLU A 399 69.28 -39.75 -34.27
N MET A 400 70.08 -38.91 -33.60
CA MET A 400 70.21 -37.49 -33.93
C MET A 400 71.34 -37.27 -34.93
N MET A 401 71.11 -36.35 -35.88
CA MET A 401 72.16 -35.94 -36.83
C MET A 401 73.36 -35.35 -36.10
N LYS A 402 74.56 -35.61 -36.65
CA LYS A 402 75.81 -35.05 -36.12
C LYS A 402 75.88 -33.55 -36.38
N THR A 403 76.59 -32.80 -35.53
CA THR A 403 76.60 -31.32 -35.52
C THR A 403 76.94 -30.69 -36.87
N LYS A 404 77.83 -31.31 -37.66
CA LYS A 404 78.21 -30.84 -39.00
C LYS A 404 77.11 -31.08 -40.05
N GLU A 405 76.46 -32.25 -40.01
CA GLU A 405 75.32 -32.58 -40.87
C GLU A 405 74.12 -31.68 -40.56
N LEU A 406 73.93 -31.33 -39.28
CA LEU A 406 72.89 -30.42 -38.83
C LEU A 406 73.07 -28.99 -39.39
N SER A 407 74.30 -28.46 -39.45
CA SER A 407 74.51 -27.10 -40.00
C SER A 407 74.23 -27.06 -41.51
N ASP A 408 74.73 -28.05 -42.23
CA ASP A 408 74.56 -28.14 -43.69
C ASP A 408 73.08 -28.35 -44.04
N HIS A 409 72.37 -29.19 -43.27
CA HIS A 409 70.94 -29.44 -43.45
C HIS A 409 70.07 -28.21 -43.09
N LYS A 410 70.39 -27.49 -42.01
CA LYS A 410 69.72 -26.22 -41.66
C LYS A 410 69.91 -25.15 -42.73
N GLU A 411 71.09 -25.05 -43.33
CA GLU A 411 71.38 -24.06 -44.37
C GLU A 411 70.68 -24.41 -45.70
N GLN A 412 70.63 -25.69 -46.05
CA GLN A 412 69.89 -26.19 -47.23
C GLN A 412 68.38 -25.96 -47.08
N ILE A 413 67.80 -26.31 -45.92
CA ILE A 413 66.38 -26.10 -45.61
C ILE A 413 66.05 -24.61 -45.59
N LYS A 414 66.91 -23.74 -45.03
CA LYS A 414 66.67 -22.30 -45.05
C LYS A 414 66.49 -21.77 -46.49
N LYS A 415 67.32 -22.23 -47.43
CA LYS A 415 67.23 -21.83 -48.85
C LYS A 415 66.00 -22.39 -49.58
N ASP A 416 65.58 -23.62 -49.26
CA ASP A 416 64.42 -24.27 -49.90
C ASP A 416 63.08 -23.82 -49.28
N TYR A 417 63.03 -23.51 -47.98
CA TYR A 417 61.81 -23.19 -47.24
C TYR A 417 61.46 -21.69 -47.23
N GLU A 418 62.43 -20.78 -47.34
CA GLU A 418 62.16 -19.33 -47.54
C GLU A 418 61.37 -19.07 -48.84
N LYS A 419 61.30 -20.04 -49.76
CA LYS A 419 60.53 -19.97 -51.01
C LYS A 419 59.21 -20.76 -51.00
N ARG A 420 59.02 -21.74 -50.10
CA ARG A 420 57.84 -22.65 -50.07
C ARG A 420 57.53 -23.11 -48.64
N LYS A 421 56.32 -22.82 -48.12
CA LYS A 421 55.83 -23.43 -46.87
C LYS A 421 55.23 -24.81 -47.16
N PRO A 422 55.71 -25.91 -46.56
CA PRO A 422 55.09 -27.22 -46.75
C PRO A 422 53.70 -27.30 -46.07
N ASN A 423 52.73 -27.90 -46.76
CA ASN A 423 51.41 -28.21 -46.19
C ASN A 423 51.51 -29.34 -45.16
N GLY A 424 50.68 -29.26 -44.11
CA GLY A 424 50.59 -30.27 -43.05
C GLY A 424 51.45 -29.99 -41.81
N ILE A 425 52.16 -28.86 -41.77
CA ILE A 425 52.96 -28.41 -40.61
C ILE A 425 52.63 -26.95 -40.29
N ASN A 426 51.62 -26.73 -39.43
CA ASN A 426 51.13 -25.39 -39.10
C ASN A 426 52.08 -24.64 -38.15
N SER A 427 52.84 -25.38 -37.34
CA SER A 427 53.76 -24.87 -36.32
C SER A 427 55.06 -24.25 -36.86
N LEU A 428 55.25 -24.16 -38.18
CA LEU A 428 56.52 -23.71 -38.77
C LEU A 428 56.83 -22.22 -38.57
N GLU A 429 55.81 -21.37 -38.39
CA GLU A 429 56.00 -19.93 -38.14
C GLU A 429 56.56 -19.69 -36.73
N ASP A 430 55.94 -20.33 -35.74
CA ASP A 430 56.33 -20.20 -34.33
C ASP A 430 57.59 -21.04 -34.01
N TYR A 431 57.74 -22.20 -34.66
CA TYR A 431 58.86 -23.13 -34.50
C TYR A 431 59.59 -23.40 -35.83
N PRO A 432 60.38 -22.42 -36.33
CA PRO A 432 61.12 -22.56 -37.58
C PRO A 432 62.29 -23.53 -37.44
N VAL A 433 62.56 -24.33 -38.48
CA VAL A 433 63.61 -25.39 -38.48
C VAL A 433 65.01 -24.85 -38.12
N ALA A 434 65.29 -23.58 -38.42
CA ALA A 434 66.53 -22.92 -38.04
C ALA A 434 66.79 -22.93 -36.51
N LYS A 435 65.72 -22.87 -35.71
CA LYS A 435 65.76 -22.88 -34.24
C LYS A 435 65.79 -24.28 -33.62
N CYS A 436 65.69 -25.36 -34.40
CA CYS A 436 65.77 -26.72 -33.85
C CYS A 436 67.08 -26.89 -33.07
N LYS A 437 67.01 -27.39 -31.84
CA LYS A 437 68.19 -27.80 -31.08
C LYS A 437 68.84 -29.03 -31.73
N SER A 438 68.02 -30.00 -32.11
CA SER A 438 68.45 -31.23 -32.79
C SER A 438 67.41 -31.67 -33.82
N ILE A 439 67.88 -32.43 -34.82
CA ILE A 439 67.05 -33.05 -35.85
C ILE A 439 67.48 -34.50 -35.97
N GLY A 440 66.52 -35.42 -35.94
CA GLY A 440 66.73 -36.85 -36.16
C GLY A 440 65.98 -37.34 -37.38
N LEU A 441 66.38 -38.49 -37.94
CA LEU A 441 65.60 -39.17 -38.97
C LEU A 441 64.76 -40.24 -38.29
N ILE A 442 63.44 -40.21 -38.50
CA ILE A 442 62.52 -41.16 -37.87
C ILE A 442 61.64 -41.83 -38.92
N GLU A 443 61.49 -43.14 -38.77
CA GLU A 443 60.60 -43.95 -39.60
C GLU A 443 59.20 -43.97 -39.02
N LYS A 444 58.20 -44.08 -39.88
CA LYS A 444 56.80 -44.23 -39.52
C LYS A 444 56.61 -45.38 -38.53
N ASN A 445 55.75 -45.15 -37.54
CA ASN A 445 55.43 -46.05 -36.43
C ASN A 445 56.59 -46.33 -35.45
N SER A 446 57.71 -45.61 -35.54
CA SER A 446 58.80 -45.70 -34.56
C SER A 446 58.55 -44.81 -33.35
N ILE A 447 59.06 -45.20 -32.20
CA ILE A 447 58.97 -44.43 -30.95
C ILE A 447 59.90 -43.21 -31.05
N ALA A 448 59.35 -42.02 -30.95
CA ALA A 448 60.08 -40.76 -30.90
C ALA A 448 60.48 -40.38 -29.46
N VAL A 449 59.61 -40.64 -28.48
CA VAL A 449 59.81 -40.27 -27.07
C VAL A 449 59.25 -41.36 -26.16
N MET A 450 59.91 -41.65 -25.04
CA MET A 450 59.44 -42.55 -23.98
C MET A 450 59.39 -41.83 -22.62
N PHE A 451 58.25 -41.89 -21.94
CA PHE A 451 58.00 -41.32 -20.60
C PHE A 451 58.24 -42.36 -19.49
N SER A 452 58.66 -41.91 -18.31
CA SER A 452 58.76 -42.74 -17.12
C SER A 452 57.37 -42.99 -16.49
N PRO A 453 57.17 -44.14 -15.79
CA PRO A 453 55.88 -44.48 -15.21
C PRO A 453 55.50 -43.57 -14.03
N SER A 454 54.30 -42.98 -14.08
CA SER A 454 53.76 -42.11 -13.02
C SER A 454 53.34 -42.91 -11.78
N LYS A 455 53.82 -42.51 -10.60
CA LYS A 455 53.35 -43.04 -9.30
C LYS A 455 52.46 -42.00 -8.61
N PRO A 456 51.24 -42.34 -8.16
CA PRO A 456 50.39 -41.41 -7.41
C PRO A 456 50.94 -41.10 -6.01
N GLY A 457 50.70 -39.89 -5.51
CA GLY A 457 51.07 -39.43 -4.18
C GLY A 457 50.17 -39.98 -3.05
N LEU A 458 50.24 -39.40 -1.86
CA LEU A 458 49.46 -39.87 -0.71
C LEU A 458 47.96 -39.49 -0.83
N PRO A 459 47.03 -40.41 -0.54
CA PRO A 459 45.60 -40.12 -0.58
C PRO A 459 45.15 -39.16 0.53
N GLY A 460 44.20 -38.30 0.20
CA GLY A 460 43.52 -37.37 1.11
C GLY A 460 42.17 -37.92 1.60
N LYS A 461 41.37 -37.06 2.22
CA LYS A 461 40.03 -37.37 2.74
C LYS A 461 39.09 -36.18 2.49
N ASP A 462 37.88 -36.46 2.01
CA ASP A 462 36.86 -35.44 1.81
C ASP A 462 36.02 -35.19 3.08
N ILE A 463 35.21 -34.12 3.05
CA ILE A 463 34.32 -33.71 4.17
C ILE A 463 33.16 -34.67 4.45
N TYR A 464 32.97 -35.71 3.64
CA TYR A 464 31.98 -36.76 3.85
C TYR A 464 32.61 -38.04 4.40
N GLY A 465 33.93 -38.07 4.58
CA GLY A 465 34.68 -39.21 5.10
C GLY A 465 35.17 -40.18 4.04
N LYS A 466 35.06 -39.86 2.75
CA LYS A 466 35.55 -40.69 1.65
C LYS A 466 37.03 -40.39 1.39
N VAL A 467 37.81 -41.45 1.15
CA VAL A 467 39.23 -41.33 0.79
C VAL A 467 39.34 -40.75 -0.63
N LEU A 468 40.08 -39.65 -0.76
CA LEU A 468 40.44 -39.05 -2.05
C LEU A 468 41.76 -39.68 -2.52
N PRO A 469 41.83 -40.27 -3.71
CA PRO A 469 43.07 -40.88 -4.21
C PRO A 469 44.18 -39.82 -4.36
N GLY A 470 45.43 -40.22 -4.13
CA GLY A 470 46.59 -39.33 -4.29
C GLY A 470 46.73 -38.86 -5.74
N LEU A 471 47.20 -37.62 -5.92
CA LEU A 471 47.33 -37.03 -7.25
C LEU A 471 48.56 -37.61 -7.96
N PRO A 472 48.52 -37.82 -9.29
CA PRO A 472 49.70 -38.24 -10.06
C PRO A 472 50.80 -37.17 -9.97
N GLY A 473 52.06 -37.57 -10.12
CA GLY A 473 53.19 -36.63 -10.13
C GLY A 473 53.16 -35.68 -11.34
N GLU A 474 53.80 -34.52 -11.19
CA GLU A 474 53.83 -33.50 -12.24
C GLU A 474 54.42 -34.05 -13.54
N THR A 475 53.73 -33.81 -14.65
CA THR A 475 54.19 -34.20 -15.98
C THR A 475 55.14 -33.14 -16.53
N PRO A 476 56.24 -33.53 -17.19
CA PRO A 476 57.21 -32.60 -17.71
C PRO A 476 56.58 -31.79 -18.84
N ASN A 477 56.90 -30.50 -18.92
CA ASN A 477 56.41 -29.63 -19.99
C ASN A 477 56.98 -30.11 -21.34
N LEU A 478 56.13 -30.80 -22.10
CA LEU A 478 56.42 -31.27 -23.45
C LEU A 478 55.26 -30.87 -24.38
N THR A 479 55.54 -29.99 -25.34
CA THR A 479 54.59 -29.63 -26.39
C THR A 479 54.76 -30.55 -27.59
N ILE A 480 53.70 -31.29 -27.93
CA ILE A 480 53.67 -32.20 -29.07
C ILE A 480 53.03 -31.46 -30.25
N LEU A 481 53.74 -31.40 -31.37
CA LEU A 481 53.28 -30.79 -32.62
C LEU A 481 52.94 -31.89 -33.64
N GLU A 482 53.08 -31.61 -34.94
CA GLU A 482 52.52 -32.45 -35.99
C GLU A 482 53.23 -33.80 -36.18
N ASN A 483 52.44 -34.79 -36.62
CA ASN A 483 52.85 -36.13 -37.04
C ASN A 483 53.45 -37.02 -35.93
N LEU A 484 52.99 -36.81 -34.70
CA LEU A 484 53.31 -37.60 -33.53
C LEU A 484 52.02 -37.97 -32.79
N ILE A 485 51.78 -39.26 -32.57
CA ILE A 485 50.67 -39.77 -31.75
C ILE A 485 51.21 -40.21 -30.39
N ARG A 486 50.49 -39.87 -29.32
CA ARG A 486 50.77 -40.43 -28.00
C ARG A 486 50.09 -41.79 -27.83
N ASP A 487 50.90 -42.82 -27.57
CA ASP A 487 50.44 -44.16 -27.15
C ASP A 487 51.01 -44.48 -25.76
N LYS A 488 50.15 -44.39 -24.74
CA LYS A 488 50.48 -44.56 -23.31
C LYS A 488 51.71 -43.72 -22.90
N ASP A 489 52.81 -44.39 -22.61
CA ASP A 489 54.07 -43.83 -22.15
C ASP A 489 55.04 -43.56 -23.31
N THR A 490 54.56 -43.53 -24.56
CA THR A 490 55.38 -43.27 -25.75
C THR A 490 54.75 -42.26 -26.69
N LEU A 491 55.59 -41.55 -27.45
CA LEU A 491 55.19 -40.82 -28.66
C LEU A 491 55.67 -41.60 -29.87
N ILE A 492 54.79 -41.84 -30.83
CA ILE A 492 55.05 -42.63 -32.02
C ILE A 492 54.92 -41.73 -33.25
N SER A 493 55.86 -41.82 -34.18
CA SER A 493 55.80 -41.06 -35.42
C SER A 493 54.75 -41.61 -36.38
N GLU A 494 53.94 -40.75 -36.99
CA GLU A 494 52.90 -41.16 -37.96
C GLU A 494 53.40 -41.30 -39.40
N ILE A 495 54.57 -40.76 -39.70
CA ILE A 495 55.14 -40.66 -41.05
C ILE A 495 56.64 -40.88 -41.04
N ASP A 496 57.21 -41.25 -42.18
CA ASP A 496 58.66 -41.18 -42.37
C ASP A 496 59.07 -39.72 -42.53
N GLY A 497 60.09 -39.28 -41.78
CA GLY A 497 60.42 -37.86 -41.79
C GLY A 497 61.58 -37.41 -40.89
N PHE A 498 61.68 -36.10 -40.75
CA PHE A 498 62.63 -35.44 -39.85
C PHE A 498 61.96 -35.12 -38.51
N LEU A 499 62.47 -35.67 -37.43
CA LEU A 499 62.10 -35.35 -36.06
C LEU A 499 62.81 -34.07 -35.62
N ASP A 500 62.10 -32.95 -35.57
CA ASP A 500 62.58 -31.66 -35.09
C ASP A 500 62.37 -31.55 -33.58
N ILE A 501 63.40 -31.12 -32.83
CA ILE A 501 63.31 -30.87 -31.38
C ILE A 501 63.75 -29.45 -31.07
N PHE A 502 62.95 -28.76 -30.26
CA PHE A 502 63.16 -27.41 -29.77
C PHE A 502 63.22 -27.40 -28.23
N GLU A 503 64.01 -26.50 -27.65
CA GLU A 503 64.03 -26.25 -26.22
C GLU A 503 63.95 -24.73 -25.97
N GLU A 504 62.93 -24.30 -25.26
CA GLU A 504 62.71 -22.89 -24.89
C GLU A 504 62.20 -22.80 -23.45
N GLU A 505 62.85 -21.99 -22.59
CA GLU A 505 62.43 -21.68 -21.22
C GLU A 505 62.02 -22.89 -20.33
N GLY A 506 62.67 -24.03 -20.52
CA GLY A 506 62.39 -25.26 -19.75
C GLY A 506 61.25 -26.13 -20.30
N ASN A 507 60.65 -25.77 -21.44
CA ASN A 507 59.72 -26.58 -22.22
C ASN A 507 60.44 -27.21 -23.42
N THR A 508 60.15 -28.50 -23.68
CA THR A 508 60.63 -29.18 -24.90
C THR A 508 59.49 -29.29 -25.90
N THR A 509 59.74 -28.94 -27.17
CA THR A 509 58.73 -29.02 -28.23
C THR A 509 59.21 -29.92 -29.35
N ILE A 510 58.37 -30.83 -29.86
CA ILE A 510 58.79 -31.87 -30.83
C ILE A 510 57.79 -32.02 -31.98
N ARG A 511 58.30 -32.25 -33.20
CA ARG A 511 57.54 -32.40 -34.46
C ARG A 511 58.17 -33.44 -35.39
N VAL A 512 57.39 -34.10 -36.27
CA VAL A 512 57.93 -34.81 -37.45
C VAL A 512 57.50 -34.15 -38.78
N ARG A 513 58.42 -33.97 -39.72
CA ARG A 513 58.15 -33.38 -41.06
C ARG A 513 58.38 -34.38 -42.21
N PRO A 514 57.51 -34.42 -43.25
CA PRO A 514 57.60 -35.37 -44.38
C PRO A 514 58.78 -35.09 -45.34
N LEU A 515 59.20 -36.11 -46.11
CA LEU A 515 60.36 -36.05 -47.02
C LEU A 515 60.10 -35.38 -48.40
N LYS A 516 58.87 -35.35 -48.97
CA LYS A 516 58.44 -34.67 -50.24
C LYS A 516 56.90 -34.46 -50.34
N SER A 517 56.38 -33.44 -51.06
CA SER A 517 54.92 -33.18 -51.24
C SER A 517 54.48 -32.64 -52.63
N GLU A 518 53.32 -33.10 -53.17
CA GLU A 518 52.49 -32.51 -54.27
C GLU A 518 50.98 -32.65 -53.93
N ILE A 519 50.09 -31.65 -54.13
CA ILE A 519 48.68 -31.68 -53.63
C ILE A 519 47.63 -30.91 -54.51
N ILE A 520 46.48 -31.54 -54.79
CA ILE A 520 45.21 -30.89 -55.24
C ILE A 520 44.09 -31.25 -54.25
N GLU A 521 43.41 -30.26 -53.66
CA GLU A 521 42.43 -30.40 -52.55
C GLU A 521 41.06 -29.75 -52.84
N LEU A 522 39.98 -30.42 -52.41
CA LEU A 522 38.61 -29.92 -52.41
C LEU A 522 38.08 -29.94 -50.97
N GLU A 523 37.41 -28.87 -50.54
CA GLU A 523 36.85 -28.70 -49.19
C GLU A 523 35.39 -28.24 -49.31
N ILE A 524 34.44 -28.92 -48.65
CA ILE A 524 33.06 -28.46 -48.51
C ILE A 524 32.92 -27.91 -47.09
N SER A 525 32.28 -26.75 -46.94
CA SER A 525 32.00 -26.16 -45.62
C SER A 525 31.16 -27.13 -44.76
N GLU A 526 31.29 -27.05 -43.43
CA GLU A 526 30.57 -27.97 -42.52
C GLU A 526 29.04 -27.93 -42.71
N ASP A 527 28.50 -26.79 -43.09
CA ASP A 527 27.07 -26.58 -43.39
C ASP A 527 26.65 -27.02 -44.81
N LYS A 528 27.60 -27.48 -45.62
CA LYS A 528 27.43 -27.89 -47.03
C LYS A 528 26.91 -26.77 -47.95
N MET A 529 26.97 -25.51 -47.52
CA MET A 529 26.50 -24.38 -48.31
C MET A 529 27.56 -23.85 -49.27
N GLU A 530 28.83 -24.19 -49.09
CA GLU A 530 29.93 -23.70 -49.91
C GLU A 530 30.94 -24.81 -50.22
N ALA A 531 31.58 -24.73 -51.38
CA ALA A 531 32.67 -25.63 -51.75
C ALA A 531 33.86 -24.87 -52.31
N TYR A 532 35.06 -25.28 -51.92
CA TYR A 532 36.34 -24.62 -52.16
C TYR A 532 37.34 -25.54 -52.86
N LEU A 533 38.14 -24.98 -53.77
CA LEU A 533 39.18 -25.69 -54.53
C LEU A 533 40.56 -25.07 -54.27
N SER A 534 41.55 -25.92 -54.00
CA SER A 534 42.97 -25.55 -53.89
C SER A 534 43.82 -26.42 -54.82
N ILE A 535 44.75 -25.81 -55.56
CA ILE A 535 45.62 -26.48 -56.53
C ILE A 535 47.06 -26.02 -56.29
N ASP A 536 47.95 -26.97 -55.96
CA ASP A 536 49.39 -26.74 -55.82
C ASP A 536 50.18 -27.81 -56.58
N LYS A 537 50.88 -27.38 -57.63
CA LYS A 537 51.45 -28.27 -58.65
C LYS A 537 52.94 -28.01 -58.79
N ASN A 538 53.75 -29.05 -58.60
CA ASN A 538 55.20 -29.03 -58.89
C ASN A 538 55.61 -29.93 -60.07
N SER A 539 54.67 -30.68 -60.67
CA SER A 539 54.93 -31.51 -61.83
C SER A 539 54.68 -30.76 -63.15
N GLY A 540 55.45 -31.08 -64.20
CA GLY A 540 55.40 -30.39 -65.49
C GLY A 540 54.18 -30.69 -66.38
N ASN A 541 53.21 -31.50 -65.92
CA ASN A 541 52.07 -31.96 -66.75
C ASN A 541 50.85 -31.06 -66.57
N PRO A 542 50.30 -30.38 -67.60
CA PRO A 542 49.15 -29.46 -67.45
C PRO A 542 47.93 -30.11 -66.77
N ILE A 543 47.33 -29.42 -65.80
CA ILE A 543 46.06 -29.85 -65.17
C ILE A 543 44.93 -29.40 -66.09
N THR A 544 43.97 -30.29 -66.37
CA THR A 544 42.84 -29.98 -67.25
C THR A 544 41.57 -29.66 -66.47
N GLU A 545 40.71 -28.81 -67.05
CA GLU A 545 39.39 -28.52 -66.47
C GLU A 545 38.53 -29.79 -66.32
N ALA A 546 38.70 -30.75 -67.22
CA ALA A 546 38.04 -32.05 -67.16
C ALA A 546 38.43 -32.84 -65.90
N GLU A 547 39.71 -32.84 -65.51
CA GLU A 547 40.19 -33.52 -64.30
C GLU A 547 39.64 -32.90 -63.01
N ILE A 548 39.55 -31.56 -62.96
CA ILE A 548 38.96 -30.85 -61.82
C ILE A 548 37.46 -31.09 -61.74
N LYS A 549 36.74 -31.04 -62.87
CA LYS A 549 35.30 -31.33 -62.92
C LYS A 549 35.00 -32.78 -62.53
N GLU A 550 35.80 -33.74 -62.97
CA GLU A 550 35.65 -35.14 -62.55
C GLU A 550 35.86 -35.31 -61.04
N LYS A 551 36.85 -34.63 -60.46
CA LYS A 551 37.07 -34.61 -59.01
C LYS A 551 35.92 -33.95 -58.25
N ILE A 552 35.40 -32.81 -58.73
CA ILE A 552 34.26 -32.09 -58.12
C ILE A 552 33.01 -32.97 -58.07
N VAL A 553 32.71 -33.68 -59.16
CA VAL A 553 31.56 -34.59 -59.23
C VAL A 553 31.77 -35.80 -58.32
N LYS A 554 32.97 -36.40 -58.31
CA LYS A 554 33.31 -37.50 -57.37
C LYS A 554 33.28 -37.07 -55.91
N PHE A 555 33.54 -35.79 -55.63
CA PHE A 555 33.52 -35.21 -54.28
C PHE A 555 32.10 -34.84 -53.81
N GLY A 556 31.07 -34.99 -54.66
CA GLY A 556 29.67 -34.84 -54.27
C GLY A 556 29.10 -33.43 -54.41
N ILE A 557 29.74 -32.54 -55.16
CA ILE A 557 29.23 -31.19 -55.47
C ILE A 557 28.38 -31.28 -56.75
N ILE A 558 27.06 -31.12 -56.63
CA ILE A 558 26.07 -31.41 -57.69
C ILE A 558 25.37 -30.14 -58.18
N LYS A 559 25.25 -29.11 -57.34
CA LYS A 559 24.46 -27.90 -57.63
C LYS A 559 25.20 -26.63 -57.18
N GLY A 560 24.95 -25.51 -57.88
CA GLY A 560 25.51 -24.21 -57.52
C GLY A 560 26.97 -23.96 -57.98
N LEU A 561 27.47 -24.73 -58.95
CA LEU A 561 28.82 -24.57 -59.51
C LEU A 561 28.98 -23.23 -60.24
N LYS A 562 30.08 -22.55 -59.98
CA LYS A 562 30.45 -21.27 -60.61
C LYS A 562 31.42 -21.53 -61.77
N GLU A 563 30.89 -21.94 -62.92
CA GLU A 563 31.68 -22.41 -64.06
C GLU A 563 32.78 -21.44 -64.52
N GLY A 564 32.51 -20.13 -64.54
CA GLY A 564 33.48 -19.10 -64.93
C GLY A 564 34.66 -18.92 -63.96
N ILE A 565 34.61 -19.49 -62.75
CA ILE A 565 35.67 -19.44 -61.76
C ILE A 565 36.62 -20.64 -61.90
N LEU A 566 36.11 -21.79 -62.32
CA LEU A 566 36.91 -23.01 -62.53
C LEU A 566 37.90 -22.87 -63.68
N GLN A 567 37.48 -22.24 -64.78
CA GLN A 567 38.36 -21.97 -65.92
C GLN A 567 39.53 -21.06 -65.54
N LYS A 568 39.27 -20.02 -64.74
CA LYS A 568 40.31 -19.13 -64.20
C LYS A 568 41.28 -19.85 -63.25
N ALA A 569 40.78 -20.80 -62.46
CA ALA A 569 41.61 -21.62 -61.57
C ALA A 569 42.59 -22.51 -62.34
N VAL A 570 42.12 -23.10 -63.45
CA VAL A 570 42.93 -23.94 -64.35
C VAL A 570 44.00 -23.10 -65.04
N GLU A 571 43.65 -21.91 -65.53
CA GLU A 571 44.57 -20.99 -66.20
C GLU A 571 45.65 -20.50 -65.23
N ALA A 572 45.27 -20.05 -64.03
CA ALA A 572 46.21 -19.62 -62.99
C ALA A 572 47.14 -20.76 -62.53
N SER A 573 46.60 -21.97 -62.35
CA SER A 573 47.44 -23.11 -61.94
C SER A 573 48.44 -23.53 -63.03
N ASN A 574 48.05 -23.50 -64.31
CA ASN A 574 48.94 -23.87 -65.41
C ASN A 574 49.96 -22.78 -65.78
N SER A 575 49.75 -21.51 -65.38
CA SER A 575 50.76 -20.45 -65.44
C SER A 575 51.75 -20.47 -64.27
N GLY A 576 51.59 -21.41 -63.33
CA GLY A 576 52.47 -21.59 -62.17
C GLY A 576 52.03 -20.86 -60.92
N GLU A 577 50.82 -20.29 -60.89
CA GLU A 577 50.25 -19.67 -59.69
C GLU A 577 49.58 -20.71 -58.79
N ILE A 578 49.69 -20.53 -57.47
CA ILE A 578 49.03 -21.40 -56.50
C ILE A 578 47.61 -20.91 -56.29
N VAL A 579 46.63 -21.79 -56.52
CA VAL A 579 45.22 -21.49 -56.26
C VAL A 579 44.87 -22.00 -54.87
N LYS A 580 44.42 -21.14 -53.95
CA LYS A 580 44.04 -21.53 -52.58
C LYS A 580 42.60 -21.14 -52.28
N LYS A 581 41.84 -22.08 -51.70
CA LYS A 581 40.47 -21.90 -51.18
C LYS A 581 39.57 -21.07 -52.11
N LEU A 582 39.57 -21.41 -53.39
CA LEU A 582 38.74 -20.72 -54.36
C LEU A 582 37.31 -21.24 -54.28
N LEU A 583 36.34 -20.37 -54.02
CA LEU A 583 34.92 -20.74 -53.92
C LEU A 583 34.38 -21.18 -55.29
N VAL A 584 34.11 -22.47 -55.44
CA VAL A 584 33.70 -23.10 -56.71
C VAL A 584 32.23 -23.49 -56.74
N ALA A 585 31.55 -23.61 -55.60
CA ALA A 585 30.09 -23.79 -55.54
C ALA A 585 29.46 -23.12 -54.32
N SER A 586 28.19 -22.69 -54.43
CA SER A 586 27.40 -22.14 -53.32
C SER A 586 25.92 -22.54 -53.38
N GLY A 587 25.34 -22.93 -52.24
CA GLY A 587 23.92 -23.25 -52.06
C GLY A 587 23.03 -22.00 -51.88
N GLU A 588 21.72 -22.21 -51.75
CA GLU A 588 20.71 -21.17 -51.48
C GLU A 588 19.99 -21.45 -50.15
N SER A 589 20.03 -20.52 -49.20
CA SER A 589 19.42 -20.71 -47.87
C SER A 589 17.88 -20.64 -47.92
N PRO A 590 17.16 -21.40 -47.08
CA PRO A 590 15.70 -21.30 -46.97
C PRO A 590 15.25 -19.95 -46.39
N VAL A 591 14.06 -19.51 -46.79
CA VAL A 591 13.39 -18.31 -46.26
C VAL A 591 12.36 -18.75 -45.21
N GLU A 592 12.57 -18.35 -43.95
CA GLU A 592 11.65 -18.66 -42.85
C GLU A 592 10.36 -17.79 -42.92
N PRO A 593 9.18 -18.34 -42.53
CA PRO A 593 7.94 -17.58 -42.52
C PRO A 593 7.96 -16.45 -41.48
N GLY A 594 7.25 -15.36 -41.75
CA GLY A 594 7.08 -14.27 -40.79
C GLY A 594 6.31 -14.70 -39.53
N ILE A 595 6.46 -13.95 -38.44
CA ILE A 595 5.76 -14.21 -37.18
C ILE A 595 4.54 -13.28 -37.06
N SER A 596 3.36 -13.85 -36.75
CA SER A 596 2.16 -13.07 -36.41
C SER A 596 2.38 -12.27 -35.13
N ARG A 597 2.04 -10.98 -35.13
CA ARG A 597 2.27 -10.08 -33.99
C ARG A 597 0.96 -9.61 -33.39
N LEU A 598 0.79 -9.79 -32.09
CA LEU A 598 -0.30 -9.18 -31.33
C LEU A 598 -0.01 -7.70 -31.09
N ASN A 599 -0.89 -6.83 -31.58
CA ASN A 599 -0.85 -5.38 -31.37
C ASN A 599 -1.99 -4.95 -30.45
N LEU A 600 -1.69 -4.81 -29.15
CA LEU A 600 -2.65 -4.32 -28.16
C LEU A 600 -3.02 -2.85 -28.44
N LYS A 601 -4.32 -2.57 -28.53
CA LYS A 601 -4.89 -1.22 -28.71
C LYS A 601 -5.27 -0.57 -27.38
N VAL A 602 -5.37 -1.37 -26.32
CA VAL A 602 -5.57 -0.90 -24.95
C VAL A 602 -4.26 -0.90 -24.18
N LYS A 603 -4.08 0.10 -23.31
CA LYS A 603 -2.92 0.20 -22.43
C LYS A 603 -3.17 -0.67 -21.20
N LEU A 604 -2.39 -1.74 -21.04
CA LEU A 604 -2.40 -2.55 -19.83
C LEU A 604 -1.89 -1.70 -18.66
N THR A 605 -2.58 -1.78 -17.53
CA THR A 605 -2.19 -1.14 -16.28
C THR A 605 -1.10 -1.94 -15.59
N ASP A 606 -0.04 -1.26 -15.14
CA ASP A 606 0.98 -1.88 -14.30
C ASP A 606 0.52 -1.85 -12.84
N ASP A 607 0.52 -3.00 -12.16
CA ASP A 607 0.14 -3.19 -10.74
C ASP A 607 0.90 -2.28 -9.74
N LYS A 608 1.89 -1.52 -10.21
CA LYS A 608 2.82 -0.70 -9.42
C LYS A 608 2.64 0.82 -9.57
N ALA A 609 1.77 1.30 -10.44
CA ALA A 609 1.69 2.73 -10.74
C ALA A 609 0.73 3.49 -9.81
N VAL A 610 1.27 4.32 -8.92
CA VAL A 610 0.53 5.41 -8.31
C VAL A 610 0.44 6.53 -9.35
N SER A 611 -0.77 6.99 -9.68
CA SER A 611 -0.97 8.10 -10.61
C SER A 611 -0.32 9.37 -10.06
N ILE A 612 0.46 10.07 -10.87
CA ILE A 612 1.10 11.34 -10.52
C ILE A 612 0.21 12.48 -11.04
N ARG A 613 -0.14 13.43 -10.18
CA ARG A 613 -0.92 14.62 -10.55
C ARG A 613 -0.07 15.56 -11.41
N SER A 614 -0.72 16.50 -12.09
CA SER A 614 -0.05 17.53 -12.91
C SER A 614 0.96 18.39 -12.14
N ASP A 615 0.88 18.42 -10.81
CA ASP A 615 1.81 19.13 -9.92
C ASP A 615 2.98 18.26 -9.41
N GLY A 616 3.07 17.00 -9.86
CA GLY A 616 4.10 16.05 -9.44
C GLY A 616 3.82 15.30 -8.13
N SER A 617 2.67 15.54 -7.48
CA SER A 617 2.26 14.82 -6.26
C SER A 617 1.67 13.44 -6.59
N ALA A 618 1.92 12.46 -5.73
CA ALA A 618 1.34 11.12 -5.87
C ALA A 618 -0.14 11.11 -5.44
N ASP A 619 -1.02 10.58 -6.29
CA ASP A 619 -2.44 10.35 -6.00
C ASP A 619 -2.67 8.89 -5.63
N PHE A 620 -2.52 8.59 -4.34
CA PHE A 620 -2.80 7.27 -3.77
C PHE A 620 -4.29 6.90 -3.77
N LYS A 621 -5.19 7.86 -4.06
CA LYS A 621 -6.63 7.62 -4.08
C LYS A 621 -7.12 7.19 -5.46
N ASN A 622 -6.51 7.63 -6.55
CA ASN A 622 -6.98 7.33 -7.90
C ASN A 622 -5.96 6.45 -8.65
N GLN A 623 -5.77 5.22 -8.20
CA GLN A 623 -4.76 4.32 -8.79
C GLN A 623 -5.31 3.66 -10.06
N ASP A 624 -4.62 3.81 -11.20
CA ASP A 624 -4.97 3.14 -12.46
C ASP A 624 -4.45 1.69 -12.44
N LYS A 625 -5.07 0.84 -11.62
CA LYS A 625 -4.72 -0.59 -11.47
C LYS A 625 -5.55 -1.53 -12.33
N ILE A 626 -6.70 -1.07 -12.82
CA ILE A 626 -7.67 -1.90 -13.52
C ILE A 626 -7.63 -1.54 -15.01
N THR A 627 -7.35 -2.51 -15.88
CA THR A 627 -7.51 -2.35 -17.33
C THR A 627 -8.98 -2.56 -17.68
N ALA A 628 -9.81 -1.55 -17.42
CA ALA A 628 -11.24 -1.60 -17.71
C ALA A 628 -11.50 -1.42 -19.20
N VAL A 629 -12.33 -2.30 -19.77
CA VAL A 629 -12.84 -2.22 -21.14
C VAL A 629 -14.36 -2.18 -21.13
N ALA A 630 -14.94 -1.38 -22.00
CA ALA A 630 -16.37 -1.39 -22.26
C ALA A 630 -16.71 -2.47 -23.29
N LYS A 631 -17.99 -2.85 -23.33
CA LYS A 631 -18.51 -3.67 -24.41
C LYS A 631 -18.27 -2.96 -25.75
N ASP A 632 -17.88 -3.73 -26.75
CA ASP A 632 -17.57 -3.32 -28.13
C ASP A 632 -16.24 -2.55 -28.30
N ASP A 633 -15.40 -2.46 -27.25
CA ASP A 633 -14.06 -1.86 -27.36
C ASP A 633 -13.09 -2.74 -28.18
N LEU A 634 -12.27 -2.11 -29.02
CA LEU A 634 -11.18 -2.79 -29.73
C LEU A 634 -9.98 -3.02 -28.78
N ILE A 635 -9.72 -4.29 -28.45
CA ILE A 635 -8.72 -4.71 -27.48
C ILE A 635 -7.35 -4.82 -28.13
N ALA A 636 -7.27 -5.56 -29.24
CA ALA A 636 -6.02 -5.84 -29.95
C ALA A 636 -6.29 -6.19 -31.41
N VAL A 637 -5.22 -6.23 -32.21
CA VAL A 637 -5.23 -6.77 -33.58
C VAL A 637 -4.08 -7.77 -33.72
N ILE A 638 -4.35 -8.98 -34.19
CA ILE A 638 -3.35 -9.97 -34.56
C ILE A 638 -2.97 -9.71 -36.03
N LEU A 639 -1.74 -9.29 -36.26
CA LEU A 639 -1.23 -8.99 -37.60
C LEU A 639 -0.76 -10.25 -38.30
N SER A 640 -1.19 -10.45 -39.55
CA SER A 640 -0.76 -11.53 -40.43
C SER A 640 0.73 -11.39 -40.83
N PRO A 641 1.48 -12.50 -40.99
CA PRO A 641 2.88 -12.46 -41.39
C PRO A 641 3.04 -12.12 -42.88
N LYS A 642 4.03 -11.26 -43.21
CA LYS A 642 4.23 -10.71 -44.56
C LYS A 642 5.09 -11.57 -45.51
N THR A 643 5.68 -12.66 -45.03
CA THR A 643 6.63 -13.49 -45.80
C THR A 643 6.23 -14.96 -45.72
N GLU A 644 6.04 -15.57 -46.88
CA GLU A 644 5.80 -17.00 -47.04
C GLU A 644 7.11 -17.80 -46.96
N ALA A 645 7.03 -19.03 -46.44
CA ALA A 645 8.18 -19.92 -46.33
C ALA A 645 8.63 -20.43 -47.71
N ARG A 646 9.94 -20.41 -47.99
CA ARG A 646 10.53 -20.97 -49.24
C ARG A 646 11.71 -21.87 -48.93
N ASP A 647 11.70 -23.08 -49.46
CA ASP A 647 12.79 -24.05 -49.30
C ASP A 647 14.08 -23.59 -50.01
N GLY A 648 15.23 -23.90 -49.40
CA GLY A 648 16.56 -23.71 -49.96
C GLY A 648 17.19 -25.03 -50.46
N TRP A 649 18.47 -25.00 -50.84
CA TRP A 649 19.25 -26.19 -51.19
C TRP A 649 20.76 -26.01 -50.94
N ASP A 650 21.45 -27.09 -50.62
CA ASP A 650 22.91 -27.12 -50.41
C ASP A 650 23.69 -27.42 -51.73
N VAL A 651 25.03 -27.37 -51.69
CA VAL A 651 25.88 -27.62 -52.89
C VAL A 651 25.89 -29.08 -53.34
N THR A 652 25.43 -30.00 -52.49
CA THR A 652 25.27 -31.43 -52.80
C THR A 652 23.91 -31.72 -53.45
N GLY A 653 23.02 -30.72 -53.53
CA GLY A 653 21.71 -30.81 -54.15
C GLY A 653 20.59 -31.25 -53.20
N VAL A 654 20.85 -31.32 -51.90
CA VAL A 654 19.82 -31.65 -50.89
C VAL A 654 18.98 -30.43 -50.59
N THR A 655 17.65 -30.57 -50.66
CA THR A 655 16.70 -29.51 -50.30
C THR A 655 16.71 -29.27 -48.79
N ILE A 656 16.89 -28.02 -48.38
CA ILE A 656 16.78 -27.57 -46.99
C ILE A 656 15.38 -26.99 -46.80
N LYS A 657 14.52 -27.73 -46.09
CA LYS A 657 13.14 -27.27 -45.85
C LYS A 657 13.11 -26.04 -44.96
N ALA A 658 12.26 -25.07 -45.31
CA ALA A 658 11.93 -23.97 -44.41
C ALA A 658 11.18 -24.50 -43.18
N LYS A 659 11.46 -23.92 -42.01
CA LYS A 659 10.75 -24.28 -40.77
C LYS A 659 9.29 -23.87 -40.89
N GLU A 660 8.37 -24.72 -40.42
CA GLU A 660 6.95 -24.39 -40.33
C GLU A 660 6.74 -23.17 -39.41
N ALA A 661 5.76 -22.33 -39.76
CA ALA A 661 5.42 -21.17 -38.95
C ALA A 661 4.93 -21.64 -37.57
N PRO A 662 5.51 -21.15 -36.46
CA PRO A 662 4.99 -21.47 -35.14
C PRO A 662 3.55 -20.93 -35.03
N PRO A 663 2.59 -21.71 -34.48
CA PRO A 663 1.23 -21.23 -34.27
C PRO A 663 1.24 -19.94 -33.42
N SER A 664 0.33 -19.02 -33.71
CA SER A 664 0.16 -17.81 -32.89
C SER A 664 -0.11 -18.24 -31.45
N LYS A 665 0.80 -17.90 -30.54
CA LYS A 665 0.73 -18.35 -29.14
C LYS A 665 -0.47 -17.80 -28.36
N THR A 666 -1.13 -16.76 -28.87
CA THR A 666 -2.17 -16.04 -28.13
C THR A 666 -3.48 -16.83 -28.07
N GLU A 667 -3.87 -17.26 -26.87
CA GLU A 667 -5.16 -17.91 -26.63
C GLU A 667 -6.23 -16.86 -26.31
N ILE A 668 -7.34 -16.86 -27.05
CA ILE A 668 -8.48 -15.98 -26.78
C ILE A 668 -9.47 -16.71 -25.86
N GLY A 669 -9.64 -16.19 -24.67
CA GLY A 669 -10.59 -16.66 -23.68
C GLY A 669 -11.92 -15.90 -23.71
N ASN A 670 -12.75 -16.15 -22.71
CA ASN A 670 -14.13 -15.64 -22.67
C ASN A 670 -14.20 -14.11 -22.67
N GLY A 671 -15.29 -13.60 -23.24
CA GLY A 671 -15.62 -12.17 -23.25
C GLY A 671 -14.95 -11.38 -24.37
N ILE A 672 -14.20 -12.04 -25.26
CA ILE A 672 -13.53 -11.44 -26.42
C ILE A 672 -14.05 -12.12 -27.69
N LYS A 673 -14.47 -11.30 -28.65
CA LYS A 673 -14.91 -11.72 -29.98
C LYS A 673 -13.79 -11.51 -30.99
N GLU A 674 -13.52 -12.52 -31.79
CA GLU A 674 -12.60 -12.45 -32.93
C GLU A 674 -13.35 -12.03 -34.19
N VAL A 675 -12.80 -11.09 -34.95
CA VAL A 675 -13.32 -10.62 -36.23
C VAL A 675 -12.18 -10.64 -37.24
N GLU A 676 -12.30 -11.47 -38.27
CA GLU A 676 -11.34 -11.52 -39.38
C GLU A 676 -11.57 -10.34 -40.33
N GLU A 677 -10.50 -9.65 -40.70
CA GLU A 677 -10.48 -8.50 -41.59
C GLU A 677 -10.07 -8.92 -43.01
N ASP A 678 -10.45 -8.14 -44.04
CA ASP A 678 -10.18 -8.46 -45.46
C ASP A 678 -8.69 -8.58 -45.81
N ASN A 679 -7.81 -8.02 -44.98
CA ASN A 679 -6.35 -8.06 -45.15
C ASN A 679 -5.69 -9.28 -44.47
N GLY A 680 -6.47 -10.18 -43.86
CA GLY A 680 -5.99 -11.35 -43.12
C GLY A 680 -5.59 -11.08 -41.67
N ASP A 681 -5.80 -9.87 -41.15
CA ASP A 681 -5.62 -9.56 -39.74
C ASP A 681 -6.86 -9.99 -38.93
N ILE A 682 -6.69 -10.23 -37.62
CA ILE A 682 -7.79 -10.58 -36.71
C ILE A 682 -7.94 -9.49 -35.66
N SER A 683 -9.08 -8.80 -35.65
CA SER A 683 -9.48 -7.83 -34.63
C SER A 683 -10.09 -8.53 -33.42
N LEU A 684 -9.61 -8.20 -32.22
CA LEU A 684 -10.15 -8.67 -30.94
C LEU A 684 -11.03 -7.59 -30.31
N ILE A 685 -12.32 -7.85 -30.17
CA ILE A 685 -13.33 -6.91 -29.68
C ILE A 685 -13.92 -7.40 -28.36
N ALA A 686 -14.11 -6.52 -27.39
CA ALA A 686 -14.76 -6.87 -26.13
C ALA A 686 -16.24 -7.20 -26.33
N GLU A 687 -16.65 -8.42 -26.00
CA GLU A 687 -18.05 -8.85 -26.04
C GLU A 687 -18.83 -8.41 -24.80
N VAL A 688 -18.12 -8.27 -23.67
CA VAL A 688 -18.64 -7.85 -22.38
C VAL A 688 -17.79 -6.72 -21.78
N ALA A 689 -18.41 -5.86 -20.97
CA ALA A 689 -17.67 -4.86 -20.20
C ALA A 689 -17.01 -5.52 -19.00
N GLY A 690 -15.76 -5.17 -18.69
CA GLY A 690 -15.04 -5.83 -17.61
C GLY A 690 -13.58 -5.44 -17.47
N GLU A 691 -12.82 -6.27 -16.76
CA GLU A 691 -11.38 -6.17 -16.60
C GLU A 691 -10.70 -7.08 -17.62
N LEU A 692 -9.89 -6.49 -18.49
CA LEU A 692 -9.05 -7.24 -19.41
C LEU A 692 -7.87 -7.85 -18.64
N ILE A 693 -7.79 -9.17 -18.65
CA ILE A 693 -6.71 -9.91 -18.02
C ILE A 693 -5.85 -10.56 -19.10
N LYS A 694 -4.54 -10.34 -18.97
CA LYS A 694 -3.52 -11.05 -19.73
C LYS A 694 -2.79 -12.00 -18.80
N ASP A 695 -3.05 -13.29 -18.94
CA ASP A 695 -2.40 -14.36 -18.18
C ASP A 695 -1.49 -15.16 -19.12
N GLY A 696 -0.19 -14.86 -19.09
CA GLY A 696 0.76 -15.38 -20.07
C GLY A 696 0.40 -14.96 -21.50
N ASP A 697 0.11 -15.95 -22.34
CA ASP A 697 -0.35 -15.74 -23.73
C ASP A 697 -1.88 -15.72 -23.86
N LYS A 698 -2.64 -15.88 -22.77
CA LYS A 698 -4.10 -15.88 -22.80
C LYS A 698 -4.69 -14.50 -22.51
N LEU A 699 -5.64 -14.05 -23.33
CA LEU A 699 -6.43 -12.83 -23.13
C LEU A 699 -7.88 -13.19 -22.83
N PHE A 700 -8.46 -12.63 -21.77
CA PHE A 700 -9.89 -12.78 -21.47
C PHE A 700 -10.41 -11.58 -20.68
N ILE A 701 -11.73 -11.40 -20.66
CA ILE A 701 -12.38 -10.34 -19.89
C ILE A 701 -13.17 -10.96 -18.73
N ASN A 702 -12.88 -10.48 -17.52
CA ASN A 702 -13.72 -10.75 -16.35
C ASN A 702 -14.78 -9.65 -16.19
N ASP A 703 -16.04 -10.04 -16.11
CA ASP A 703 -17.20 -9.15 -15.95
C ASP A 703 -17.35 -8.55 -14.53
N PHE A 704 -16.57 -9.06 -13.56
CA PHE A 704 -16.47 -8.50 -12.22
C PHE A 704 -15.02 -8.23 -11.80
N HIS A 705 -14.83 -7.20 -10.98
CA HIS A 705 -13.56 -6.90 -10.31
C HIS A 705 -13.59 -7.39 -8.86
N MET A 706 -12.55 -8.11 -8.44
CA MET A 706 -12.47 -8.71 -7.10
C MET A 706 -11.33 -8.09 -6.28
N VAL A 707 -11.69 -7.44 -5.18
CA VAL A 707 -10.76 -6.95 -4.17
C VAL A 707 -10.76 -7.91 -2.99
N LYS A 708 -9.65 -8.60 -2.75
CA LYS A 708 -9.55 -9.60 -1.66
C LYS A 708 -9.65 -9.03 -0.25
N GLY A 709 -9.30 -7.76 -0.06
CA GLY A 709 -9.24 -7.08 1.24
C GLY A 709 -10.08 -5.80 1.29
N ASP A 710 -9.65 -4.83 2.08
CA ASP A 710 -10.32 -3.55 2.26
C ASP A 710 -10.04 -2.58 1.12
N VAL A 711 -10.99 -1.69 0.86
CA VAL A 711 -10.79 -0.50 0.02
C VAL A 711 -10.29 0.62 0.93
N ASP A 712 -8.97 0.84 0.89
CA ASP A 712 -8.21 1.73 1.76
C ASP A 712 -7.09 2.44 0.98
N LEU A 713 -6.09 3.00 1.68
CA LEU A 713 -4.93 3.65 1.04
C LEU A 713 -4.13 2.71 0.12
N LYS A 714 -4.14 1.40 0.38
CA LYS A 714 -3.40 0.41 -0.40
C LYS A 714 -4.11 0.10 -1.71
N GLN A 715 -5.44 -0.05 -1.67
CA GLN A 715 -6.25 -0.33 -2.86
C GLN A 715 -6.59 0.95 -3.65
N GLY A 716 -6.91 2.04 -2.98
CA GLY A 716 -7.41 3.27 -3.61
C GLY A 716 -8.91 3.21 -3.90
N ASN A 717 -9.44 4.25 -4.55
CA ASN A 717 -10.82 4.29 -5.02
C ASN A 717 -11.02 3.35 -6.20
N ILE A 718 -12.22 2.79 -6.31
CA ILE A 718 -12.57 1.86 -7.39
C ILE A 718 -13.58 2.53 -8.31
N LYS A 719 -13.28 2.52 -9.61
CA LYS A 719 -14.23 2.83 -10.68
C LYS A 719 -14.21 1.68 -11.68
N PHE A 720 -15.31 0.98 -11.82
CA PHE A 720 -15.37 -0.22 -12.66
C PHE A 720 -16.70 -0.28 -13.43
N PRO A 721 -16.70 -0.52 -14.75
CA PRO A 721 -17.93 -0.58 -15.54
C PRO A 721 -18.78 -1.82 -15.26
N GLY A 722 -18.18 -2.92 -14.79
CA GLY A 722 -18.89 -4.14 -14.37
C GLY A 722 -19.18 -4.17 -12.87
N SER A 723 -19.46 -5.36 -12.35
CA SER A 723 -19.73 -5.60 -10.92
C SER A 723 -18.46 -5.60 -10.09
N VAL A 724 -18.54 -5.21 -8.82
CA VAL A 724 -17.39 -5.14 -7.91
C VAL A 724 -17.66 -6.00 -6.68
N LYS A 725 -16.73 -6.91 -6.36
CA LYS A 725 -16.76 -7.76 -5.16
C LYS A 725 -15.60 -7.40 -4.24
N ILE A 726 -15.89 -7.08 -3.00
CA ILE A 726 -14.92 -6.67 -1.98
C ILE A 726 -15.01 -7.65 -0.82
N GLY A 727 -13.91 -8.36 -0.55
CA GLY A 727 -13.79 -9.32 0.55
C GLY A 727 -13.67 -8.66 1.92
N GLY A 728 -13.26 -7.39 1.98
CA GLY A 728 -13.15 -6.58 3.19
C GLY A 728 -14.21 -5.48 3.29
N SER A 729 -13.82 -4.36 3.89
CA SER A 729 -14.64 -3.15 4.13
C SER A 729 -14.23 -1.99 3.22
N VAL A 730 -15.13 -1.01 3.04
CA VAL A 730 -14.78 0.27 2.41
C VAL A 730 -14.54 1.29 3.52
N THR A 731 -13.29 1.72 3.67
CA THR A 731 -12.83 2.57 4.77
C THR A 731 -13.11 4.05 4.53
N GLN A 732 -13.01 4.86 5.59
CA GLN A 732 -13.36 6.27 5.57
C GLN A 732 -12.60 7.07 4.50
N GLY A 733 -13.36 7.86 3.72
CA GLY A 733 -12.81 8.78 2.73
C GLY A 733 -12.42 8.15 1.39
N PHE A 734 -12.77 6.88 1.17
CA PHE A 734 -12.68 6.18 -0.11
C PHE A 734 -14.04 6.07 -0.79
N PHE A 735 -14.04 5.69 -2.08
CA PHE A 735 -15.26 5.40 -2.80
C PHE A 735 -15.16 4.21 -3.74
N VAL A 736 -16.32 3.61 -4.00
CA VAL A 736 -16.52 2.54 -4.98
C VAL A 736 -17.64 2.97 -5.91
N MET A 737 -17.35 3.02 -7.21
CA MET A 737 -18.31 3.29 -8.28
C MET A 737 -18.32 2.13 -9.25
N SER A 738 -19.46 1.46 -9.36
CA SER A 738 -19.65 0.30 -10.22
C SER A 738 -20.79 0.54 -11.23
N GLY A 739 -20.57 0.14 -12.48
CA GLY A 739 -21.61 0.06 -13.50
C GLY A 739 -22.49 -1.19 -13.39
N GLY A 740 -22.12 -2.15 -12.52
CA GLY A 740 -22.92 -3.32 -12.14
C GLY A 740 -23.32 -3.29 -10.66
N GLU A 741 -23.36 -4.47 -10.04
CA GLU A 741 -23.64 -4.70 -8.63
C GLU A 741 -22.38 -4.52 -7.77
N VAL A 742 -22.53 -4.00 -6.54
CA VAL A 742 -21.44 -3.93 -5.55
C VAL A 742 -21.73 -4.89 -4.39
N GLN A 743 -20.87 -5.88 -4.20
CA GLN A 743 -20.90 -6.79 -3.05
C GLN A 743 -19.74 -6.49 -2.11
N ILE A 744 -20.01 -6.20 -0.84
CA ILE A 744 -19.03 -5.91 0.19
C ILE A 744 -19.24 -6.92 1.32
N ALA A 745 -18.28 -7.81 1.58
CA ALA A 745 -18.41 -8.80 2.64
C ALA A 745 -18.26 -8.17 4.04
N GLY A 746 -17.45 -7.12 4.17
CA GLY A 746 -17.27 -6.33 5.39
C GLY A 746 -18.33 -5.24 5.57
N GLY A 747 -17.90 -4.10 6.13
CA GLY A 747 -18.74 -2.93 6.39
C GLY A 747 -18.37 -1.72 5.51
N VAL A 748 -19.15 -0.65 5.64
CA VAL A 748 -18.87 0.64 5.01
C VAL A 748 -18.72 1.69 6.10
N GLU A 749 -17.57 2.34 6.15
CA GLU A 749 -17.23 3.34 7.16
C GLU A 749 -17.06 4.70 6.50
N GLY A 750 -17.99 5.64 6.70
CA GLY A 750 -17.84 7.02 6.22
C GLY A 750 -17.43 7.19 4.74
N ALA A 751 -17.88 6.28 3.85
CA ALA A 751 -17.45 6.18 2.46
C ALA A 751 -18.61 6.36 1.45
N LEU A 752 -18.26 6.57 0.17
CA LEU A 752 -19.23 6.67 -0.93
C LEU A 752 -19.27 5.34 -1.71
N VAL A 753 -20.43 4.70 -1.77
CA VAL A 753 -20.65 3.52 -2.61
C VAL A 753 -21.75 3.81 -3.61
N SER A 754 -21.48 3.61 -4.90
CA SER A 754 -22.43 3.85 -5.98
C SER A 754 -22.45 2.66 -6.93
N ALA A 755 -23.63 2.10 -7.17
CA ALA A 755 -23.86 0.99 -8.08
C ALA A 755 -24.96 1.36 -9.08
N SER A 756 -24.84 0.93 -10.34
CA SER A 756 -25.96 1.02 -11.29
C SER A 756 -26.95 -0.13 -11.12
N GLU A 757 -26.55 -1.23 -10.49
CA GLU A 757 -27.46 -2.28 -10.02
C GLU A 757 -27.58 -2.20 -8.49
N SER A 758 -27.60 -3.33 -7.78
CA SER A 758 -27.79 -3.40 -6.34
C SER A 758 -26.50 -3.18 -5.54
N ILE A 759 -26.63 -2.84 -4.25
CA ILE A 759 -25.52 -2.80 -3.28
C ILE A 759 -25.84 -3.83 -2.19
N ILE A 760 -24.95 -4.79 -1.96
CA ILE A 760 -25.08 -5.83 -0.94
C ILE A 760 -23.92 -5.71 0.03
N ILE A 761 -24.20 -5.51 1.32
CA ILE A 761 -23.22 -5.35 2.39
C ILE A 761 -23.44 -6.45 3.43
N GLY A 762 -22.44 -7.30 3.63
CA GLY A 762 -22.49 -8.42 4.57
C GLY A 762 -22.61 -7.97 6.03
N GLN A 763 -21.96 -6.86 6.38
CA GLN A 763 -22.08 -6.23 7.70
C GLN A 763 -22.96 -4.98 7.64
N GLY A 764 -22.59 -3.91 8.35
CA GLY A 764 -23.36 -2.68 8.43
C GLY A 764 -22.61 -1.46 7.90
N VAL A 765 -23.32 -0.34 7.93
CA VAL A 765 -22.80 0.98 7.55
C VAL A 765 -22.63 1.82 8.81
N VAL A 766 -21.41 2.26 9.09
CA VAL A 766 -21.09 3.21 10.15
C VAL A 766 -20.74 4.53 9.48
N GLY A 767 -21.74 5.40 9.33
CA GLY A 767 -21.64 6.54 8.43
C GLY A 767 -20.90 7.74 8.98
N GLY A 768 -20.98 8.00 10.29
CA GLY A 768 -20.42 9.21 10.92
C GLY A 768 -20.89 10.51 10.25
N GLY A 769 -22.10 10.50 9.65
CA GLY A 769 -22.66 11.60 8.87
C GLY A 769 -22.07 11.78 7.47
N LYS A 770 -21.12 10.93 7.04
CA LYS A 770 -20.38 11.05 5.78
C LYS A 770 -20.65 9.93 4.77
N ALA A 771 -21.11 8.75 5.22
CA ALA A 771 -21.38 7.66 4.29
C ALA A 771 -22.60 7.93 3.40
N ILE A 772 -22.44 7.67 2.10
CA ILE A 772 -23.49 7.80 1.09
C ILE A 772 -23.51 6.54 0.23
N LEU A 773 -24.64 5.85 0.19
CA LEU A 773 -24.86 4.68 -0.65
C LEU A 773 -25.90 5.02 -1.71
N ARG A 774 -25.60 4.74 -2.99
CA ARG A 774 -26.47 5.04 -4.13
C ARG A 774 -26.62 3.82 -5.02
N SER A 775 -27.86 3.38 -5.24
CA SER A 775 -28.17 2.27 -6.13
C SER A 775 -29.33 2.64 -7.04
N LYS A 776 -29.32 2.19 -8.31
CA LYS A 776 -30.51 2.25 -9.17
C LYS A 776 -31.43 1.03 -9.01
N GLN A 777 -31.10 0.12 -8.10
CA GLN A 777 -31.92 -1.01 -7.70
C GLN A 777 -31.98 -1.03 -6.16
N ASP A 778 -31.67 -2.16 -5.53
CA ASP A 778 -31.83 -2.38 -4.10
C ASP A 778 -30.54 -2.10 -3.31
N ILE A 779 -30.69 -1.78 -2.01
CA ILE A 779 -29.58 -1.76 -1.05
C ILE A 779 -29.90 -2.76 0.07
N GLU A 780 -29.03 -3.74 0.29
CA GLU A 780 -29.13 -4.73 1.36
C GLU A 780 -27.94 -4.63 2.32
N MET A 781 -28.22 -4.62 3.62
CA MET A 781 -27.20 -4.53 4.68
C MET A 781 -27.69 -5.09 6.02
N ALA A 782 -26.79 -5.29 6.99
CA ALA A 782 -27.17 -5.72 8.33
C ALA A 782 -27.76 -4.58 9.17
N PHE A 783 -27.15 -3.40 9.14
CA PHE A 783 -27.62 -2.19 9.84
C PHE A 783 -27.01 -0.95 9.19
N ALA A 784 -27.58 0.23 9.46
CA ALA A 784 -26.93 1.51 9.17
C ALA A 784 -27.05 2.47 10.33
N GLU A 785 -26.00 3.24 10.54
CA GLU A 785 -25.95 4.35 11.48
C GLU A 785 -25.42 5.61 10.80
N GLN A 786 -26.11 6.74 10.98
CA GLN A 786 -25.67 8.06 10.51
C GLN A 786 -25.22 8.08 9.04
N ALA A 787 -25.99 7.40 8.18
CA ALA A 787 -25.69 7.22 6.75
C ALA A 787 -26.82 7.77 5.87
N THR A 788 -26.46 8.16 4.64
CA THR A 788 -27.42 8.50 3.58
C THR A 788 -27.58 7.32 2.63
N LEU A 789 -28.80 6.79 2.50
CA LEU A 789 -29.11 5.62 1.68
C LEU A 789 -30.10 6.04 0.59
N LEU A 790 -29.68 5.91 -0.67
CA LEU A 790 -30.45 6.33 -1.84
C LEU A 790 -30.62 5.13 -2.78
N ALA A 791 -31.83 4.60 -2.90
CA ALA A 791 -32.12 3.48 -3.81
C ALA A 791 -33.30 3.82 -4.73
N VAL A 792 -33.30 3.34 -5.96
CA VAL A 792 -34.53 3.40 -6.78
C VAL A 792 -35.47 2.26 -6.40
N GLY A 793 -34.93 1.08 -6.07
CA GLY A 793 -35.65 -0.08 -5.57
C GLY A 793 -35.83 -0.04 -4.06
N ASP A 794 -35.75 -1.22 -3.42
CA ASP A 794 -35.97 -1.42 -1.99
C ASP A 794 -34.70 -1.14 -1.17
N ILE A 795 -34.89 -0.80 0.11
CA ILE A 795 -33.80 -0.77 1.10
C ILE A 795 -34.10 -1.81 2.17
N LYS A 796 -33.25 -2.82 2.27
CA LYS A 796 -33.39 -3.95 3.18
C LYS A 796 -32.29 -3.88 4.24
N ALA A 797 -32.69 -3.77 5.50
CA ALA A 797 -31.76 -3.88 6.62
C ALA A 797 -32.16 -5.04 7.52
N LYS A 798 -31.19 -5.86 7.93
CA LYS A 798 -31.48 -6.99 8.83
C LYS A 798 -31.95 -6.52 10.20
N ASN A 799 -31.25 -5.56 10.79
CA ASN A 799 -31.42 -5.10 12.16
C ASN A 799 -31.98 -3.68 12.19
N SER A 800 -31.14 -2.64 12.21
CA SER A 800 -31.60 -1.28 12.52
C SER A 800 -31.05 -0.23 11.57
N CYS A 801 -31.82 0.85 11.41
CA CYS A 801 -31.39 2.10 10.80
C CYS A 801 -31.47 3.20 11.86
N LEU A 802 -30.32 3.79 12.21
CA LEU A 802 -30.18 4.73 13.30
C LEU A 802 -29.71 6.09 12.77
N ARG A 803 -30.54 7.14 12.91
CA ARG A 803 -30.23 8.51 12.49
C ARG A 803 -29.82 8.58 11.02
N CYS A 804 -30.48 7.80 10.18
CA CYS A 804 -30.19 7.72 8.74
C CYS A 804 -31.04 8.72 7.94
N LYS A 805 -30.52 9.12 6.77
CA LYS A 805 -31.32 9.76 5.73
C LYS A 805 -31.60 8.73 4.64
N ILE A 806 -32.81 8.20 4.62
CA ILE A 806 -33.22 7.12 3.73
C ILE A 806 -34.13 7.71 2.65
N LYS A 807 -33.84 7.44 1.39
CA LYS A 807 -34.73 7.77 0.28
C LYS A 807 -34.79 6.60 -0.68
N CYS A 808 -35.98 6.06 -0.89
CA CYS A 808 -36.21 5.03 -1.89
C CYS A 808 -37.54 5.16 -2.60
N ASN A 809 -37.61 4.64 -3.83
CA ASN A 809 -38.86 4.54 -4.59
C ASN A 809 -39.48 3.13 -4.48
N GLY A 810 -38.80 2.16 -3.88
CA GLY A 810 -39.39 0.92 -3.38
C GLY A 810 -39.87 1.05 -1.93
N LYS A 811 -39.75 -0.04 -1.18
CA LYS A 811 -40.12 -0.17 0.24
C LYS A 811 -38.88 -0.26 1.12
N VAL A 812 -38.94 0.30 2.32
CA VAL A 812 -37.93 0.08 3.36
C VAL A 812 -38.34 -1.12 4.21
N ASN A 813 -37.50 -2.15 4.29
CA ASN A 813 -37.76 -3.38 5.03
C ASN A 813 -36.70 -3.62 6.10
N LEU A 814 -37.11 -3.59 7.38
CA LEU A 814 -36.31 -4.09 8.49
C LEU A 814 -36.77 -5.53 8.80
N ILE A 815 -35.92 -6.51 8.48
CA ILE A 815 -36.32 -7.93 8.41
C ILE A 815 -36.48 -8.54 9.81
N SER A 816 -35.59 -8.21 10.75
CA SER A 816 -35.65 -8.75 12.11
C SER A 816 -36.91 -8.30 12.86
N ASP A 817 -37.46 -9.18 13.71
CA ASP A 817 -38.54 -8.85 14.64
C ASP A 817 -38.15 -7.73 15.62
N LYS A 818 -36.86 -7.55 15.87
CA LYS A 818 -36.29 -6.46 16.66
C LYS A 818 -35.75 -5.32 15.79
N GLY A 819 -36.18 -5.26 14.53
CA GLY A 819 -35.64 -4.28 13.61
C GLY A 819 -36.17 -2.88 13.91
N ASN A 820 -35.27 -1.94 14.18
CA ASN A 820 -35.63 -0.61 14.67
C ASN A 820 -35.26 0.48 13.66
N LEU A 821 -36.21 1.35 13.33
CA LEU A 821 -35.95 2.62 12.66
C LEU A 821 -36.00 3.73 13.70
N ILE A 822 -34.86 4.33 14.04
CA ILE A 822 -34.76 5.32 15.13
C ILE A 822 -34.04 6.56 14.62
N GLY A 823 -34.76 7.67 14.55
CA GLY A 823 -34.22 8.97 14.20
C GLY A 823 -33.88 9.14 12.72
N GLY A 824 -33.83 10.40 12.28
CA GLY A 824 -33.54 10.77 10.91
C GLY A 824 -34.80 10.94 10.06
N ASN A 825 -34.62 10.91 8.74
CA ASN A 825 -35.67 11.19 7.76
C ASN A 825 -35.70 10.05 6.73
N THR A 826 -36.84 9.37 6.64
CA THR A 826 -37.07 8.26 5.73
C THR A 826 -38.15 8.62 4.74
N LYS A 827 -37.84 8.58 3.45
CA LYS A 827 -38.79 8.80 2.36
C LYS A 827 -38.87 7.52 1.53
N SER A 828 -40.05 6.91 1.45
CA SER A 828 -40.23 5.65 0.72
C SER A 828 -41.55 5.62 -0.02
N THR A 829 -41.52 5.47 -1.35
CA THR A 829 -42.75 5.43 -2.14
C THR A 829 -43.63 4.25 -1.75
N GLY A 830 -43.07 3.04 -1.61
CA GLY A 830 -43.81 1.83 -1.22
C GLY A 830 -44.04 1.68 0.29
N GLY A 831 -43.61 2.65 1.09
CA GLY A 831 -43.78 2.66 2.54
C GLY A 831 -42.73 1.87 3.31
N LEU A 832 -43.09 1.35 4.47
CA LEU A 832 -42.13 0.89 5.46
C LEU A 832 -42.60 -0.40 6.14
N ASN A 833 -41.70 -1.32 6.45
CA ASN A 833 -41.99 -2.52 7.24
C ASN A 833 -40.93 -2.67 8.32
N VAL A 834 -41.30 -2.53 9.60
CA VAL A 834 -40.36 -2.58 10.73
C VAL A 834 -40.87 -3.41 11.89
N GLY A 835 -39.93 -3.85 12.74
CA GLY A 835 -40.23 -4.30 14.09
C GLY A 835 -40.72 -3.13 14.93
N ASN A 836 -39.84 -2.16 15.23
CA ASN A 836 -40.22 -0.96 15.99
C ASN A 836 -39.89 0.33 15.22
N LEU A 837 -40.77 1.32 15.37
CA LEU A 837 -40.64 2.63 14.76
C LEU A 837 -40.51 3.70 15.86
N GLY A 838 -39.38 4.40 15.89
CA GLY A 838 -39.01 5.31 16.96
C GLY A 838 -38.44 4.59 18.19
N ASN A 839 -38.31 5.31 19.30
CA ASN A 839 -37.89 4.75 20.59
C ASN A 839 -38.57 5.42 21.78
N ASP A 840 -38.45 4.79 22.94
CA ASP A 840 -39.00 5.25 24.23
C ASP A 840 -38.46 6.61 24.71
N LYS A 841 -37.29 7.02 24.22
CA LYS A 841 -36.70 8.35 24.49
C LYS A 841 -37.26 9.47 23.60
N GLY A 842 -38.21 9.17 22.71
CA GLY A 842 -38.84 10.19 21.86
C GLY A 842 -37.90 10.81 20.82
N ILE A 843 -36.92 10.05 20.31
CA ILE A 843 -36.04 10.56 19.25
C ILE A 843 -36.88 10.83 17.99
N LYS A 844 -36.89 12.10 17.55
CA LYS A 844 -37.62 12.56 16.37
C LYS A 844 -37.31 11.68 15.15
N THR A 845 -38.32 10.97 14.67
CA THR A 845 -38.23 10.03 13.55
C THR A 845 -39.27 10.40 12.50
N GLU A 846 -38.82 10.87 11.33
CA GLU A 846 -39.72 11.30 10.25
C GLU A 846 -39.83 10.24 9.16
N VAL A 847 -41.05 9.89 8.78
CA VAL A 847 -41.32 8.93 7.69
C VAL A 847 -42.33 9.50 6.71
N SER A 848 -41.88 9.77 5.49
CA SER A 848 -42.72 10.13 4.34
C SER A 848 -43.01 8.90 3.48
N PHE A 849 -44.26 8.72 3.07
CA PHE A 849 -44.64 7.61 2.18
C PHE A 849 -45.72 7.94 1.14
N GLY A 850 -45.80 7.12 0.09
CA GLY A 850 -46.88 7.13 -0.90
C GLY A 850 -46.73 8.11 -2.06
N GLN A 851 -45.59 8.77 -2.21
CA GLN A 851 -45.26 9.67 -3.33
C GLN A 851 -43.92 9.31 -3.97
N ASN A 852 -43.68 9.76 -5.21
CA ASN A 852 -42.44 9.49 -5.93
C ASN A 852 -41.32 10.48 -5.52
N TYR A 853 -40.38 10.04 -4.69
CA TYR A 853 -39.34 10.92 -4.13
C TYR A 853 -38.20 11.25 -5.10
N LEU A 854 -38.06 10.51 -6.21
CA LEU A 854 -37.18 10.91 -7.33
C LEU A 854 -37.74 12.14 -8.07
N ILE A 855 -39.07 12.28 -8.15
CA ILE A 855 -39.70 13.48 -8.71
C ILE A 855 -39.46 14.66 -7.77
N GLN A 856 -39.57 14.48 -6.45
CA GLN A 856 -39.20 15.51 -5.47
C GLN A 856 -37.77 16.00 -5.67
N ASP A 857 -36.79 15.12 -5.87
CA ASP A 857 -35.40 15.53 -6.16
C ASP A 857 -35.28 16.37 -7.43
N ARG A 858 -36.06 16.04 -8.48
CA ARG A 858 -36.10 16.84 -9.71
C ARG A 858 -36.76 18.20 -9.49
N ILE A 859 -37.79 18.29 -8.65
CA ILE A 859 -38.42 19.56 -8.25
C ILE A 859 -37.38 20.43 -7.54
N GLU A 860 -36.70 19.90 -6.52
CA GLU A 860 -35.67 20.63 -5.76
C GLU A 860 -34.52 21.12 -6.67
N LEU A 861 -34.11 20.32 -7.65
CA LEU A 861 -33.10 20.70 -8.64
C LEU A 861 -33.59 21.82 -9.58
N GLU A 862 -34.80 21.69 -10.13
CA GLU A 862 -35.39 22.72 -11.01
C GLU A 862 -35.63 24.03 -10.25
N GLU A 863 -36.08 23.98 -9.00
CA GLU A 863 -36.25 25.16 -8.13
C GLU A 863 -34.94 25.92 -7.95
N LYS A 864 -33.84 25.22 -7.66
CA LYS A 864 -32.50 25.84 -7.55
C LYS A 864 -32.07 26.52 -8.85
N GLU A 865 -32.34 25.90 -10.00
CA GLU A 865 -32.01 26.47 -11.31
C GLU A 865 -32.86 27.71 -11.63
N VAL A 866 -34.15 27.69 -11.29
CA VAL A 866 -35.04 28.87 -11.39
C VAL A 866 -34.52 30.01 -10.53
N GLU A 867 -34.11 29.75 -9.30
CA GLU A 867 -33.59 30.79 -8.39
C GLU A 867 -32.27 31.40 -8.92
N LYS A 868 -31.37 30.58 -9.50
CA LYS A 868 -30.17 31.10 -10.19
C LYS A 868 -30.52 32.05 -11.34
N ILE A 869 -31.52 31.69 -12.16
CA ILE A 869 -31.95 32.55 -13.27
C ILE A 869 -32.56 33.85 -12.72
N LYS A 870 -33.37 33.76 -11.67
CA LYS A 870 -34.00 34.92 -11.01
C LYS A 870 -32.94 35.91 -10.49
N THR A 871 -31.88 35.42 -9.85
CA THR A 871 -30.77 36.27 -9.40
C THR A 871 -29.98 36.88 -10.57
N GLN A 872 -29.82 36.17 -11.69
CA GLN A 872 -29.19 36.73 -12.90
C GLN A 872 -30.06 37.83 -13.54
N ILE A 873 -31.38 37.65 -13.58
CA ILE A 873 -32.31 38.68 -14.04
C ILE A 873 -32.20 39.93 -13.17
N ALA A 874 -32.20 39.78 -11.84
CA ALA A 874 -32.05 40.90 -10.91
C ALA A 874 -30.72 41.66 -11.10
N LYS A 875 -29.61 40.95 -11.35
CA LYS A 875 -28.32 41.58 -11.68
C LYS A 875 -28.37 42.35 -12.99
N LEU A 876 -28.99 41.78 -14.02
CA LEU A 876 -29.17 42.45 -15.31
C LEU A 876 -30.03 43.70 -15.16
N ASP A 877 -31.03 43.71 -14.28
CA ASP A 877 -31.83 44.91 -14.00
C ASP A 877 -30.99 46.05 -13.41
N ILE A 878 -30.10 45.74 -12.47
CA ILE A 878 -29.15 46.71 -11.91
C ILE A 878 -28.19 47.21 -12.99
N THR A 879 -27.62 46.31 -13.79
CA THR A 879 -26.71 46.67 -14.89
C THR A 879 -27.42 47.50 -15.95
N MET A 880 -28.67 47.19 -16.28
CA MET A 880 -29.46 47.96 -17.24
C MET A 880 -29.73 49.38 -16.72
N HIS A 881 -30.07 49.55 -15.44
CA HIS A 881 -30.23 50.87 -14.83
C HIS A 881 -28.94 51.69 -14.83
N GLN A 882 -27.78 51.06 -14.62
CA GLN A 882 -26.48 51.72 -14.72
C GLN A 882 -26.18 52.14 -16.17
N LEU A 883 -26.35 51.23 -17.13
CA LEU A 883 -26.12 51.51 -18.56
C LEU A 883 -27.09 52.55 -19.14
N GLU A 884 -28.31 52.65 -18.59
CA GLU A 884 -29.27 53.71 -18.90
C GLU A 884 -28.80 55.08 -18.39
N LYS A 885 -28.21 55.15 -17.18
CA LYS A 885 -27.57 56.37 -16.67
C LYS A 885 -26.33 56.76 -17.46
N ASP A 886 -25.54 55.80 -17.91
CA ASP A 886 -24.28 56.01 -18.63
C ASP A 886 -24.46 56.29 -20.13
N GLY A 887 -25.69 56.27 -20.66
CA GLY A 887 -25.98 56.53 -22.09
C GLY A 887 -25.42 55.47 -23.06
N ALA A 888 -25.08 54.28 -22.58
CA ALA A 888 -24.39 53.24 -23.35
C ALA A 888 -25.36 52.34 -24.16
N THR A 889 -26.01 52.92 -25.19
CA THR A 889 -27.14 52.32 -25.93
C THR A 889 -26.89 50.93 -26.51
N ALA A 890 -25.69 50.65 -27.04
CA ALA A 890 -25.35 49.35 -27.61
C ALA A 890 -25.24 48.23 -26.55
N LYS A 891 -24.60 48.54 -25.41
CA LYS A 891 -24.48 47.61 -24.27
C LYS A 891 -25.83 47.37 -23.60
N LEU A 892 -26.66 48.42 -23.51
CA LEU A 892 -28.02 48.31 -23.00
C LEU A 892 -28.90 47.38 -23.85
N LYS A 893 -28.80 47.46 -25.18
CA LYS A 893 -29.53 46.56 -26.09
C LYS A 893 -29.11 45.10 -25.91
N ALA A 894 -27.81 44.84 -25.74
CA ALA A 894 -27.30 43.50 -25.44
C ALA A 894 -27.80 42.97 -24.09
N ALA A 895 -27.77 43.79 -23.04
CA ALA A 895 -28.29 43.44 -21.72
C ALA A 895 -29.80 43.12 -21.76
N ARG A 896 -30.60 43.89 -22.50
CA ARG A 896 -32.04 43.63 -22.72
C ARG A 896 -32.27 42.31 -23.45
N GLN A 897 -31.49 42.00 -24.49
CA GLN A 897 -31.57 40.71 -25.19
C GLN A 897 -31.21 39.54 -24.29
N GLN A 898 -30.18 39.70 -23.45
CA GLN A 898 -29.78 38.68 -22.48
C GLN A 898 -30.85 38.46 -21.41
N LYS A 899 -31.46 39.54 -20.88
CA LYS A 899 -32.60 39.47 -19.94
C LYS A 899 -33.76 38.70 -20.56
N LEU A 900 -34.13 39.01 -21.81
CA LEU A 900 -35.22 38.31 -22.51
C LEU A 900 -34.95 36.81 -22.68
N LYS A 901 -33.70 36.41 -22.97
CA LYS A 901 -33.30 35.00 -23.02
C LYS A 901 -33.49 34.31 -21.67
N PHE A 902 -33.07 34.95 -20.58
CA PHE A 902 -33.24 34.41 -19.23
C PHE A 902 -34.72 34.34 -18.81
N MET A 903 -35.55 35.32 -19.15
CA MET A 903 -36.99 35.28 -18.89
C MET A 903 -37.66 34.10 -19.62
N LYS A 904 -37.36 33.88 -20.91
CA LYS A 904 -37.87 32.71 -21.65
C LYS A 904 -37.41 31.38 -21.05
N LEU A 905 -36.16 31.32 -20.59
CA LEU A 905 -35.64 30.13 -19.93
C LEU A 905 -36.33 29.88 -18.59
N MET A 906 -36.60 30.94 -17.82
CA MET A 906 -37.33 30.90 -16.55
C MET A 906 -38.76 30.40 -16.75
N GLU A 907 -39.46 30.91 -17.76
CA GLU A 907 -40.82 30.47 -18.12
C GLU A 907 -40.85 28.97 -18.49
N ARG A 908 -39.93 28.52 -19.35
CA ARG A 908 -39.83 27.10 -19.73
C ARG A 908 -39.56 26.20 -18.53
N ARG A 909 -38.68 26.61 -17.61
CA ARG A 909 -38.43 25.86 -16.37
C ARG A 909 -39.62 25.93 -15.40
N GLY A 910 -40.32 27.06 -15.33
CA GLY A 910 -41.55 27.22 -14.55
C GLY A 910 -42.64 26.24 -14.97
N LEU A 911 -42.86 26.09 -16.29
CA LEU A 911 -43.78 25.08 -16.82
C LEU A 911 -43.36 23.65 -16.46
N ARG A 912 -42.07 23.34 -16.59
CA ARG A 912 -41.53 22.02 -16.21
C ARG A 912 -41.74 21.72 -14.72
N LEU A 913 -41.54 22.73 -13.87
CA LEU A 913 -41.70 22.62 -12.42
C LEU A 913 -43.17 22.41 -12.04
N PHE A 914 -44.10 23.08 -12.73
CA PHE A 914 -45.54 22.82 -12.60
C PHE A 914 -45.87 21.35 -12.93
N THR A 915 -45.41 20.84 -14.07
CA THR A 915 -45.62 19.43 -14.46
C THR A 915 -45.01 18.44 -13.47
N LEU A 916 -43.83 18.75 -12.91
CA LEU A 916 -43.20 17.87 -11.92
C LEU A 916 -43.99 17.86 -10.60
N ARG A 917 -44.52 19.01 -10.15
CA ARG A 917 -45.36 19.10 -8.94
C ARG A 917 -46.65 18.31 -9.10
N GLU A 918 -47.32 18.44 -10.25
CA GLU A 918 -48.52 17.66 -10.57
C GLU A 918 -48.25 16.15 -10.47
N ARG A 919 -47.15 15.67 -11.07
CA ARG A 919 -46.76 14.26 -10.96
C ARG A 919 -46.35 13.82 -9.54
N PHE A 920 -45.94 14.76 -8.68
CA PHE A 920 -45.59 14.43 -7.30
C PHE A 920 -46.82 14.24 -6.41
N GLU A 921 -47.97 14.82 -6.80
CA GLU A 921 -49.26 14.58 -6.14
C GLU A 921 -49.88 13.22 -6.51
N GLU A 922 -49.30 12.48 -7.47
CA GLU A 922 -49.73 11.11 -7.78
C GLU A 922 -49.50 10.18 -6.58
N HIS A 923 -50.57 9.53 -6.11
CA HIS A 923 -50.51 8.57 -5.02
C HIS A 923 -50.07 7.19 -5.51
N PHE A 924 -49.11 6.62 -4.79
CA PHE A 924 -48.66 5.24 -4.96
C PHE A 924 -49.15 4.37 -3.80
N GLU A 925 -49.63 3.16 -4.12
CA GLU A 925 -50.07 2.20 -3.11
C GLU A 925 -48.93 1.92 -2.11
N SER A 926 -49.21 2.21 -0.85
CA SER A 926 -48.17 2.24 0.17
C SER A 926 -48.76 2.06 1.57
N ASN A 927 -47.98 1.40 2.43
CA ASN A 927 -48.34 1.22 3.83
C ASN A 927 -47.10 1.19 4.71
N ILE A 928 -47.28 1.60 5.96
CA ILE A 928 -46.29 1.43 7.03
C ILE A 928 -46.78 0.31 7.94
N ILE A 929 -46.07 -0.80 7.95
CA ILE A 929 -46.33 -1.97 8.79
C ILE A 929 -45.37 -1.92 9.97
N VAL A 930 -45.93 -1.80 11.18
CA VAL A 930 -45.19 -1.85 12.45
C VAL A 930 -45.58 -3.14 13.16
N ARG A 931 -44.69 -4.14 13.11
CA ARG A 931 -44.93 -5.48 13.70
C ARG A 931 -44.81 -5.50 15.22
N GLY A 932 -44.07 -4.55 15.79
CA GLY A 932 -43.86 -4.38 17.22
C GLY A 932 -44.53 -3.09 17.70
N THR A 933 -43.72 -2.11 18.08
CA THR A 933 -44.17 -0.86 18.69
C THR A 933 -43.87 0.37 17.84
N ILE A 934 -44.83 1.28 17.71
CA ILE A 934 -44.58 2.67 17.29
C ILE A 934 -44.55 3.56 18.54
N TYR A 935 -43.49 4.36 18.66
CA TYR A 935 -43.23 5.18 19.85
C TYR A 935 -43.60 6.65 19.63
N PRO A 936 -43.80 7.43 20.72
CA PRO A 936 -43.92 8.88 20.64
C PRO A 936 -42.72 9.56 19.96
N GLY A 937 -42.95 10.67 19.27
CA GLY A 937 -41.92 11.41 18.52
C GLY A 937 -41.72 10.93 17.08
N VAL A 938 -42.50 9.94 16.63
CA VAL A 938 -42.62 9.56 15.23
C VAL A 938 -43.58 10.52 14.53
N ILE A 939 -43.13 11.09 13.40
CA ILE A 939 -43.92 11.97 12.56
C ILE A 939 -44.05 11.31 11.19
N LEU A 940 -45.28 11.04 10.78
CA LEU A 940 -45.60 10.45 9.50
C LEU A 940 -46.07 11.56 8.55
N GLU A 941 -45.66 11.48 7.30
CA GLU A 941 -46.04 12.42 6.26
C GLU A 941 -46.46 11.70 4.98
N SER A 942 -47.53 12.19 4.35
CA SER A 942 -47.94 11.75 3.02
C SER A 942 -48.76 12.87 2.37
N HIS A 943 -48.39 13.26 1.14
CA HIS A 943 -49.11 14.30 0.38
C HIS A 943 -49.24 15.61 1.15
N GLY A 944 -48.20 16.01 1.89
CA GLY A 944 -48.18 17.22 2.71
C GLY A 944 -49.05 17.16 3.96
N ARG A 945 -49.63 15.99 4.29
CA ARG A 945 -50.40 15.75 5.51
C ARG A 945 -49.51 15.09 6.56
N TYR A 946 -49.63 15.53 7.80
CA TYR A 946 -48.78 15.08 8.90
C TYR A 946 -49.60 14.35 9.97
N HIS A 947 -49.03 13.29 10.52
CA HIS A 947 -49.57 12.56 11.67
C HIS A 947 -48.46 12.30 12.69
N GLU A 948 -48.56 12.94 13.85
CA GLU A 948 -47.62 12.78 14.95
C GLU A 948 -48.13 11.73 15.94
N VAL A 949 -47.26 10.80 16.29
CA VAL A 949 -47.54 9.77 17.28
C VAL A 949 -47.26 10.34 18.66
N THR A 950 -48.30 10.44 19.48
CA THR A 950 -48.25 11.00 20.84
C THR A 950 -48.23 9.94 21.95
N SER A 951 -48.58 8.70 21.62
CA SER A 951 -48.65 7.58 22.57
C SER A 951 -48.18 6.28 21.92
N GLU A 952 -47.67 5.36 22.76
CA GLU A 952 -47.20 4.06 22.30
C GLU A 952 -48.37 3.21 21.76
N LYS A 953 -48.23 2.69 20.54
CA LYS A 953 -49.19 1.75 19.95
C LYS A 953 -48.46 0.53 19.38
N LYS A 954 -49.16 -0.61 19.22
CA LYS A 954 -48.55 -1.88 18.81
C LYS A 954 -49.29 -2.54 17.66
N ASN A 955 -48.55 -3.28 16.84
CA ASN A 955 -49.07 -4.09 15.74
C ASN A 955 -49.99 -3.28 14.82
N LEU A 956 -49.45 -2.30 14.11
CA LEU A 956 -50.23 -1.36 13.29
C LEU A 956 -49.89 -1.46 11.81
N ILE A 957 -50.88 -1.18 10.99
CA ILE A 957 -50.77 -0.83 9.58
C ILE A 957 -51.25 0.60 9.44
N ILE A 958 -50.39 1.47 8.93
CA ILE A 958 -50.71 2.87 8.67
C ILE A 958 -50.79 3.06 7.16
N THR A 959 -51.86 3.71 6.71
CA THR A 959 -52.16 3.98 5.29
C THR A 959 -52.61 5.42 5.10
N PHE A 960 -52.41 5.95 3.90
CA PHE A 960 -52.98 7.24 3.50
C PHE A 960 -54.32 6.99 2.80
N ASN A 961 -55.40 7.50 3.36
CA ASN A 961 -56.73 7.40 2.79
C ASN A 961 -56.96 8.56 1.81
N GLN A 962 -57.05 8.24 0.51
CA GLN A 962 -57.21 9.23 -0.56
C GLN A 962 -58.55 9.96 -0.50
N GLU A 963 -59.61 9.33 0.00
CA GLU A 963 -60.95 9.93 0.08
C GLU A 963 -61.02 10.96 1.21
N THR A 964 -60.44 10.64 2.37
CA THR A 964 -60.47 11.51 3.55
C THR A 964 -59.30 12.48 3.61
N GLY A 965 -58.23 12.23 2.84
CA GLY A 965 -56.98 12.98 2.88
C GLY A 965 -56.25 12.86 4.22
N LYS A 966 -56.45 11.77 4.96
CA LYS A 966 -55.88 11.54 6.28
C LYS A 966 -54.98 10.30 6.31
N ILE A 967 -54.01 10.33 7.23
CA ILE A 967 -53.21 9.17 7.59
C ILE A 967 -53.95 8.42 8.70
N GLU A 968 -54.26 7.15 8.47
CA GLU A 968 -55.09 6.30 9.33
C GLU A 968 -54.28 5.09 9.81
N ASP A 969 -54.38 4.75 11.10
CA ASP A 969 -53.75 3.57 11.69
C ASP A 969 -54.79 2.48 12.02
N THR A 970 -54.53 1.26 11.57
CA THR A 970 -55.38 0.08 11.79
C THR A 970 -54.58 -1.04 12.45
N PRO A 971 -55.15 -1.82 13.38
CA PRO A 971 -54.45 -2.95 13.98
C PRO A 971 -54.25 -4.08 12.98
N ILE A 972 -53.07 -4.72 13.00
CA ILE A 972 -52.78 -5.93 12.23
C ILE A 972 -53.70 -7.05 12.72
N LYS A 973 -54.65 -7.48 11.90
CA LYS A 973 -55.48 -8.66 12.19
C LYS A 973 -54.58 -9.89 12.18
N LYS A 974 -54.44 -10.58 13.33
CA LYS A 974 -53.84 -11.91 13.34
C LYS A 974 -54.74 -12.84 12.51
N GLU A 975 -54.25 -13.32 11.39
CA GLU A 975 -54.80 -14.55 10.79
C GLU A 975 -54.70 -15.64 11.86
N LYS A 976 -55.84 -16.29 12.12
CA LYS A 976 -55.99 -17.32 13.15
C LYS A 976 -55.33 -18.62 12.72
#